data_AF-A0A1M3D7R9-F1
#
_entry.id   AF-A0A1M3D7R9-F1
#
_cell.length_a   1.000
_cell.length_b   1.000
_cell.length_c   1.000
_cell.angle_alpha   90.00
_cell.angle_beta   90.00
_cell.angle_gamma   90.00
#
_symmetry.space_group_name_H-M   'P 1'
#
loop_
_entity.id
_entity.type
_entity.pdbx_description
1 polymer ?
#
loop_
_entity_poly.entity_id
_entity_poly.type
_entity_poly.pdbx_seq_one_letter_code
_entity_poly.pdbx_strand_id
1 'polypeptide(L)'
;MEARLIAQRLIRSATGAFALFSAAMLSATSPSSSADTDHFEQMAADIKSQMLADPKRAIDMGQAALTYARQHHSAREAATSLWLLGEAYSRVNEPARAKVLLGEALKMVQAVAPHSVLHADILLSEGGVLTATGDVGAALVDLQKAHDLFASVGETRSQAKALILIALLYYGGNDNYSAIKYFDQASEIYSKDPGLTLAIHNGKGNALKELGRFAAAEQQYAQALQLARSMSSDMLEAQVLSNIARVRLMQGDLARADQAIAEGRELTRRESAAPYRPLFQVLAAQSDFRHHRLVDARALIDARFRGVDLEQTELSDRDGHEIAYRVYSALGDDQLALEHLAALKRLDDKATDLARSNSAALAAARFDFANQELRIATLKANDLQKTVAFERDKARTQRFVFIGAALATALIISLLAFGIVTLRRSRNRLAVTNTALNKALAAKTEFLATTSHEIRTPLNGILGMTQVMLADDRLDSATRGRLSVVHGAGVNMRALVDDILDVAKMETGRMTIEEAPFDLRGVIRDAAGMWAEQARNKGLTFDLSLDDGPGWIVGDSTRLRQIVFNLLSNAVKFTETGGIRLTTRAAGDRWVLSVEDSGIGIAPAKHEEIFEAFRQADAGTTRQYGGTGLGLAICRNLSRAMGGDVSVESEIDRGARFMLDLPLQPAEAPAAPAVSDGQGILVVDRSPITRAMFKTLFEPRAGTVTFAGSVDEALTLLADGAPRTVLIDDATLQTAPDRHEAIAKLRAAAPDARLAVLGPAALGEERATLEQAGVDRVVVKPIAKDALLTELFDEPSARLLVSAAA
;
A
#
# COMPACT_ATOMS: atom_id res chain seq x y z
N MET A 1 81.71 -20.61 17.67
CA MET A 1 81.53 -22.08 17.76
C MET A 1 81.52 -22.54 19.22
N GLU A 2 82.37 -21.97 20.09
CA GLU A 2 82.36 -22.21 21.55
C GLU A 2 81.08 -21.74 22.28
N ALA A 3 80.46 -20.63 21.85
CA ALA A 3 79.16 -20.18 22.42
C ALA A 3 77.99 -21.17 22.19
N ARG A 4 78.07 -22.04 21.16
CA ARG A 4 77.05 -23.09 20.89
C ARG A 4 77.26 -24.35 21.76
N LEU A 5 78.50 -24.63 22.17
CA LEU A 5 78.85 -25.74 23.07
C LEU A 5 78.51 -25.40 24.54
N ILE A 6 78.60 -24.12 24.91
CA ILE A 6 78.25 -23.63 26.25
C ILE A 6 76.72 -23.67 26.47
N ALA A 7 75.93 -23.34 25.44
CA ALA A 7 74.46 -23.44 25.50
C ALA A 7 73.95 -24.89 25.61
N GLN A 8 74.66 -25.88 25.08
CA GLN A 8 74.28 -27.31 25.17
C GLN A 8 74.53 -27.93 26.55
N ARG A 9 75.43 -27.36 27.36
CA ARG A 9 75.77 -27.86 28.71
C ARG A 9 74.84 -27.31 29.80
N LEU A 10 74.49 -26.03 29.67
CA LEU A 10 73.47 -25.29 30.44
C LEU A 10 72.14 -26.02 30.65
N ILE A 11 71.77 -26.88 29.70
CA ILE A 11 70.47 -27.53 29.63
C ILE A 11 70.33 -28.66 30.67
N ARG A 12 71.40 -29.40 31.02
CA ARG A 12 71.31 -30.66 31.81
C ARG A 12 70.64 -30.59 33.19
N SER A 13 70.55 -29.42 33.82
CA SER A 13 70.06 -29.27 35.20
C SER A 13 68.62 -28.72 35.30
N ALA A 14 68.23 -27.79 34.43
CA ALA A 14 66.83 -27.39 34.26
C ALA A 14 66.03 -28.45 33.46
N THR A 15 66.71 -29.17 32.57
CA THR A 15 66.13 -30.20 31.72
C THR A 15 65.96 -31.53 32.43
N GLY A 16 66.68 -31.80 33.53
CA GLY A 16 66.45 -33.01 34.35
C GLY A 16 65.04 -33.08 34.96
N ALA A 17 64.51 -31.95 35.44
CA ALA A 17 63.14 -31.90 35.94
C ALA A 17 62.10 -32.00 34.80
N PHE A 18 62.40 -31.49 33.60
CA PHE A 18 61.50 -31.48 32.46
C PHE A 18 61.51 -32.79 31.65
N ALA A 19 62.68 -33.45 31.53
CA ALA A 19 62.90 -34.70 30.82
C ALA A 19 62.43 -35.95 31.60
N LEU A 20 62.34 -35.85 32.93
CA LEU A 20 61.69 -36.87 33.77
C LEU A 20 60.17 -36.68 33.81
N PHE A 21 59.70 -35.43 33.74
CA PHE A 21 58.29 -35.10 33.60
C PHE A 21 57.68 -35.67 32.31
N SER A 22 58.47 -35.71 31.22
CA SER A 22 58.02 -36.20 29.91
C SER A 22 57.89 -37.73 29.83
N ALA A 23 58.34 -38.48 30.86
CA ALA A 23 58.22 -39.94 30.96
C ALA A 23 56.90 -40.45 31.54
N ALA A 24 56.16 -39.65 32.32
CA ALA A 24 54.87 -40.06 32.88
C ALA A 24 53.66 -39.75 31.96
N MET A 25 53.88 -39.08 30.83
CA MET A 25 52.86 -38.26 30.16
C MET A 25 52.16 -38.88 28.95
N LEU A 26 52.56 -40.06 28.48
CA LEU A 26 52.06 -40.65 27.23
C LEU A 26 51.42 -42.03 27.50
N SER A 27 50.18 -42.01 27.97
CA SER A 27 49.32 -43.20 27.98
C SER A 27 47.95 -42.88 27.39
N ALA A 28 47.70 -43.58 26.27
CA ALA A 28 46.48 -43.90 25.51
C ALA A 28 45.51 -42.76 25.07
N THR A 29 45.37 -42.61 23.75
CA THR A 29 44.19 -42.04 23.06
C THR A 29 43.53 -43.14 22.22
N SER A 30 42.20 -43.18 22.22
CA SER A 30 41.33 -44.19 21.60
C SER A 30 41.35 -44.14 20.05
N PRO A 31 41.22 -45.28 19.34
CA PRO A 31 41.26 -45.32 17.88
C PRO A 31 39.92 -44.95 17.23
N SER A 32 39.95 -44.35 16.03
CA SER A 32 38.77 -44.15 15.18
C SER A 32 39.02 -44.67 13.77
N SER A 33 38.06 -45.44 13.27
CA SER A 33 38.21 -46.44 12.20
C SER A 33 38.28 -45.90 10.76
N SER A 34 39.35 -46.25 10.03
CA SER A 34 39.32 -46.69 8.63
C SER A 34 40.64 -47.40 8.29
N ALA A 35 40.64 -48.38 7.36
CA ALA A 35 41.75 -49.34 7.19
C ALA A 35 43.14 -48.74 6.86
N ASP A 36 43.22 -47.56 6.23
CA ASP A 36 44.49 -46.82 6.04
C ASP A 36 44.84 -45.92 7.24
N THR A 37 43.82 -45.42 7.94
CA THR A 37 43.97 -44.68 9.20
C THR A 37 44.57 -45.59 10.29
N ASP A 38 44.22 -46.88 10.27
CA ASP A 38 44.74 -47.87 11.20
C ASP A 38 46.27 -48.05 11.10
N HIS A 39 46.86 -47.93 9.90
CA HIS A 39 48.31 -48.12 9.75
C HIS A 39 49.11 -46.95 10.33
N PHE A 40 48.75 -45.71 10.00
CA PHE A 40 49.44 -44.55 10.56
C PHE A 40 49.20 -44.41 12.07
N GLU A 41 47.98 -44.69 12.54
CA GLU A 41 47.70 -44.69 13.99
C GLU A 41 48.57 -45.72 14.73
N GLN A 42 48.77 -46.91 14.15
CA GLN A 42 49.70 -47.90 14.68
C GLN A 42 51.14 -47.40 14.68
N MET A 43 51.63 -46.79 13.58
CA MET A 43 52.97 -46.19 13.55
C MET A 43 53.15 -45.13 14.65
N ALA A 44 52.16 -44.25 14.83
CA ALA A 44 52.18 -43.23 15.87
C ALA A 44 52.17 -43.84 17.29
N ALA A 45 51.38 -44.90 17.51
CA ALA A 45 51.36 -45.63 18.78
C ALA A 45 52.71 -46.31 19.07
N ASP A 46 53.32 -46.93 18.07
CA ASP A 46 54.62 -47.59 18.20
C ASP A 46 55.72 -46.56 18.51
N ILE A 47 55.71 -45.39 17.84
CA ILE A 47 56.63 -44.28 18.15
C ILE A 47 56.46 -43.82 19.60
N LYS A 48 55.21 -43.62 20.06
CA LYS A 48 54.92 -43.22 21.45
C LYS A 48 55.42 -44.28 22.45
N SER A 49 55.31 -45.56 22.13
CA SER A 49 55.81 -46.65 22.99
C SER A 49 57.35 -46.65 23.10
N GLN A 50 58.05 -46.35 22.01
CA GLN A 50 59.52 -46.26 21.99
C GLN A 50 60.06 -44.95 22.56
N MET A 51 59.21 -43.92 22.67
CA MET A 51 59.58 -42.57 23.11
C MET A 51 60.37 -42.56 24.43
N LEU A 52 60.10 -43.51 25.33
CA LEU A 52 60.78 -43.61 26.63
C LEU A 52 61.81 -44.73 26.70
N ALA A 53 61.58 -45.84 25.99
CA ALA A 53 62.47 -46.99 25.99
C ALA A 53 63.72 -46.76 25.14
N ASP A 54 63.55 -46.21 23.93
CA ASP A 54 64.62 -45.89 22.99
C ASP A 54 64.25 -44.66 22.15
N PRO A 55 64.52 -43.44 22.66
CA PRO A 55 64.23 -42.20 21.96
C PRO A 55 64.93 -42.08 20.60
N LYS A 56 66.08 -42.75 20.39
CA LYS A 56 66.77 -42.73 19.09
C LYS A 56 66.00 -43.56 18.07
N ARG A 57 65.54 -44.74 18.47
CA ARG A 57 64.64 -45.55 17.62
C ARG A 57 63.33 -44.82 17.33
N ALA A 58 62.78 -44.08 18.29
CA ALA A 58 61.60 -43.25 18.07
C ALA A 58 61.83 -42.16 17.00
N ILE A 59 63.05 -41.60 16.90
CA ILE A 59 63.42 -40.67 15.82
C ILE A 59 63.38 -41.37 14.46
N ASP A 60 64.01 -42.54 14.33
CA ASP A 60 64.02 -43.28 13.05
C ASP A 60 62.59 -43.64 12.61
N MET A 61 61.76 -44.11 13.54
CA MET A 61 60.36 -44.41 13.30
C MET A 61 59.55 -43.16 12.93
N GLY A 62 59.80 -42.03 13.59
CA GLY A 62 59.16 -40.75 13.27
C GLY A 62 59.52 -40.24 11.87
N GLN A 63 60.76 -40.46 11.40
CA GLN A 63 61.18 -40.11 10.04
C GLN A 63 60.46 -40.98 9.00
N ALA A 64 60.31 -42.28 9.29
CA ALA A 64 59.53 -43.18 8.45
C ALA A 64 58.04 -42.78 8.39
N ALA A 65 57.43 -42.44 9.52
CA ALA A 65 56.05 -41.94 9.59
C ALA A 65 55.86 -40.63 8.82
N LEU A 66 56.80 -39.69 8.92
CA LEU A 66 56.75 -38.45 8.15
C LEU A 66 56.85 -38.70 6.64
N THR A 67 57.69 -39.65 6.24
CA THR A 67 57.82 -40.05 4.83
C THR A 67 56.52 -40.67 4.31
N TYR A 68 55.93 -41.58 5.09
CA TYR A 68 54.64 -42.19 4.80
C TYR A 68 53.53 -41.12 4.64
N ALA A 69 53.40 -40.22 5.61
CA ALA A 69 52.38 -39.17 5.60
C ALA A 69 52.50 -38.23 4.38
N ARG A 70 53.74 -37.92 3.98
CA ARG A 70 54.01 -37.09 2.79
C ARG A 70 53.65 -37.81 1.49
N GLN A 71 53.91 -39.12 1.39
CA GLN A 71 53.54 -39.94 0.23
C GLN A 71 52.02 -40.08 0.07
N HIS A 72 51.28 -40.15 1.19
CA HIS A 72 49.83 -40.22 1.20
C HIS A 72 49.15 -38.83 1.21
N HIS A 73 49.94 -37.76 1.05
CA HIS A 73 49.47 -36.37 1.01
C HIS A 73 48.59 -35.93 2.20
N SER A 74 48.80 -36.53 3.38
CA SER A 74 48.04 -36.23 4.60
C SER A 74 48.76 -35.20 5.46
N ALA A 75 48.30 -33.95 5.40
CA ALA A 75 48.87 -32.85 6.19
C ALA A 75 48.71 -33.06 7.71
N ARG A 76 47.63 -33.72 8.15
CA ARG A 76 47.40 -34.04 9.58
C ARG A 76 48.38 -35.10 10.09
N GLU A 77 48.65 -36.14 9.31
CA GLU A 77 49.62 -37.18 9.65
C GLU A 77 51.05 -36.64 9.60
N ALA A 78 51.35 -35.75 8.65
CA ALA A 78 52.65 -35.08 8.57
C ALA A 78 52.89 -34.21 9.81
N ALA A 79 51.89 -33.43 10.24
CA ALA A 79 51.96 -32.66 11.48
C ALA A 79 52.14 -33.57 12.71
N THR A 80 51.43 -34.69 12.78
CA THR A 80 51.56 -35.68 13.87
C THR A 80 52.97 -36.29 13.90
N SER A 81 53.55 -36.61 12.74
CA SER A 81 54.89 -37.16 12.65
C SER A 81 55.97 -36.16 13.07
N LEU A 82 55.83 -34.90 12.63
CA LEU A 82 56.73 -33.81 13.04
C LEU A 82 56.66 -33.53 14.54
N TRP A 83 55.46 -33.57 15.12
CA TRP A 83 55.27 -33.47 16.56
C TRP A 83 56.02 -34.58 17.32
N LEU A 84 55.80 -35.83 16.93
CA LEU A 84 56.44 -36.98 17.56
C LEU A 84 57.98 -36.94 17.39
N LEU A 85 58.47 -36.49 16.23
CA LEU A 85 59.90 -36.24 16.03
C LEU A 85 60.42 -35.14 16.96
N GLY A 86 59.69 -34.04 17.10
CA GLY A 86 60.02 -32.96 18.03
C GLY A 86 60.16 -33.46 19.47
N GLU A 87 59.19 -34.25 19.93
CA GLU A 87 59.23 -34.92 21.24
C GLU A 87 60.44 -35.86 21.40
N ALA A 88 60.77 -36.64 20.37
CA ALA A 88 61.90 -37.56 20.41
C ALA A 88 63.25 -36.81 20.43
N TYR A 89 63.41 -35.77 19.60
CA TYR A 89 64.60 -34.91 19.60
C TYR A 89 64.78 -34.17 20.92
N SER A 90 63.69 -33.73 21.56
CA SER A 90 63.72 -33.14 22.90
C SER A 90 64.35 -34.11 23.92
N ARG A 91 64.00 -35.41 23.85
CA ARG A 91 64.50 -36.45 24.78
C ARG A 91 65.95 -36.87 24.56
N VAL A 92 66.48 -36.73 23.35
CA VAL A 92 67.92 -36.91 23.09
C VAL A 92 68.72 -35.63 23.31
N ASN A 93 68.14 -34.64 24.01
CA ASN A 93 68.77 -33.37 24.35
C ASN A 93 69.17 -32.53 23.11
N GLU A 94 68.33 -32.54 22.08
CA GLU A 94 68.45 -31.68 20.90
C GLU A 94 67.27 -30.71 20.76
N PRO A 95 67.01 -29.83 21.76
CA PRO A 95 65.83 -28.97 21.78
C PRO A 95 65.79 -27.95 20.64
N ALA A 96 66.94 -27.56 20.09
CA ALA A 96 66.99 -26.69 18.91
C ALA A 96 66.40 -27.36 17.66
N ARG A 97 66.65 -28.66 17.46
CA ARG A 97 66.02 -29.42 16.36
C ARG A 97 64.54 -29.64 16.63
N ALA A 98 64.20 -29.97 17.88
CA ALA A 98 62.81 -30.12 18.31
C ALA A 98 61.99 -28.85 18.02
N LYS A 99 62.53 -27.66 18.34
CA LYS A 99 61.87 -26.36 18.11
C LYS A 99 61.52 -26.15 16.63
N VAL A 100 62.44 -26.47 15.72
CA VAL A 100 62.20 -26.34 14.28
C VAL A 100 61.05 -27.25 13.83
N LEU A 101 61.09 -28.52 14.25
CA LEU A 101 60.09 -29.52 13.86
C LEU A 101 58.71 -29.21 14.43
N LEU A 102 58.64 -28.78 15.70
CA LEU A 102 57.39 -28.39 16.35
C LEU A 102 56.80 -27.13 15.71
N GLY A 103 57.62 -26.14 15.37
CA GLY A 103 57.15 -24.95 14.64
C GLY A 103 56.62 -25.28 13.24
N GLU A 104 57.19 -26.26 12.55
CA GLU A 104 56.62 -26.78 11.29
C GLU A 104 55.30 -27.52 11.52
N ALA A 105 55.23 -28.38 12.54
CA ALA A 105 54.02 -29.08 12.92
C ALA A 105 52.89 -28.11 13.27
N LEU A 106 53.21 -27.03 14.00
CA LEU A 106 52.26 -26.01 14.42
C LEU A 106 51.66 -25.27 13.21
N LYS A 107 52.50 -24.85 12.26
CA LYS A 107 52.02 -24.22 11.01
C LYS A 107 51.09 -25.13 10.23
N MET A 108 51.42 -26.42 10.14
CA MET A 108 50.57 -27.39 9.43
C MET A 108 49.24 -27.59 10.15
N VAL A 109 49.27 -27.87 11.46
CA VAL A 109 48.05 -28.17 12.22
C VAL A 109 47.11 -26.97 12.31
N GLN A 110 47.61 -25.74 12.34
CA GLN A 110 46.78 -24.53 12.30
C GLN A 110 45.96 -24.41 11.01
N ALA A 111 46.50 -24.90 9.88
CA ALA A 111 45.78 -24.88 8.61
C ALA A 111 44.72 -25.98 8.52
N VAL A 112 44.97 -27.17 9.08
CA VAL A 112 44.11 -28.35 8.87
C VAL A 112 43.26 -28.76 10.06
N ALA A 113 43.64 -28.40 11.28
CA ALA A 113 42.96 -28.80 12.51
C ALA A 113 43.20 -27.80 13.68
N PRO A 114 42.84 -26.50 13.55
CA PRO A 114 43.18 -25.44 14.50
C PRO A 114 42.53 -25.54 15.89
N HIS A 115 41.51 -26.39 16.07
CA HIS A 115 40.84 -26.61 17.37
C HIS A 115 40.86 -28.08 17.76
N SER A 116 41.97 -28.76 17.49
CA SER A 116 42.13 -30.19 17.75
C SER A 116 43.05 -30.47 18.95
N VAL A 117 42.91 -31.68 19.51
CA VAL A 117 43.83 -32.22 20.52
C VAL A 117 45.28 -32.19 20.02
N LEU A 118 45.50 -32.52 18.73
CA LEU A 118 46.83 -32.47 18.12
C LEU A 118 47.45 -31.05 18.16
N HIS A 119 46.65 -30.01 17.91
CA HIS A 119 47.15 -28.63 18.00
C HIS A 119 47.57 -28.29 19.44
N ALA A 120 46.76 -28.68 20.42
CA ALA A 120 47.07 -28.49 21.83
C ALA A 120 48.30 -29.29 22.28
N ASP A 121 48.46 -30.53 21.81
CA ASP A 121 49.63 -31.38 22.09
C ASP A 121 50.93 -30.78 21.51
N ILE A 122 50.88 -30.24 20.29
CA ILE A 122 52.03 -29.56 19.68
C ILE A 122 52.43 -28.33 20.49
N LEU A 123 51.46 -27.49 20.88
CA LEU A 123 51.70 -26.31 21.71
C LEU A 123 52.27 -26.67 23.10
N LEU A 124 51.77 -27.75 23.71
CA LEU A 124 52.28 -28.27 24.98
C LEU A 124 53.76 -28.67 24.86
N SER A 125 54.10 -29.43 23.82
CA SER A 125 55.47 -29.85 23.50
C SER A 125 56.38 -28.67 23.18
N GLU A 126 55.89 -27.71 22.39
CA GLU A 126 56.64 -26.50 22.03
C GLU A 126 56.92 -25.63 23.24
N GLY A 127 55.93 -25.43 24.12
CA GLY A 127 56.12 -24.74 25.40
C GLY A 127 57.21 -25.39 26.25
N GLY A 128 57.29 -26.71 26.25
CA GLY A 128 58.36 -27.44 26.93
C GLY A 128 59.74 -27.24 26.32
N VAL A 129 59.84 -27.27 24.99
CA VAL A 129 61.09 -27.00 24.27
C VAL A 129 61.53 -25.53 24.44
N LEU A 130 60.59 -24.58 24.38
CA LEU A 130 60.84 -23.16 24.59
C LEU A 130 61.41 -22.93 25.99
N THR A 131 60.84 -23.57 27.02
CA THR A 131 61.37 -23.58 28.39
C THR A 131 62.81 -24.07 28.42
N ALA A 132 63.10 -25.23 27.80
CA ALA A 132 64.44 -25.80 27.75
C ALA A 132 65.45 -24.91 26.99
N THR A 133 64.99 -24.11 26.02
CA THR A 133 65.82 -23.15 25.29
C THR A 133 65.91 -21.76 25.93
N GLY A 134 65.24 -21.53 27.07
CA GLY A 134 65.27 -20.27 27.81
C GLY A 134 64.26 -19.21 27.34
N ASP A 135 63.34 -19.54 26.43
CA ASP A 135 62.32 -18.63 25.91
C ASP A 135 61.03 -18.73 26.74
N VAL A 136 61.13 -18.35 28.01
CA VAL A 136 60.08 -18.59 29.02
C VAL A 136 58.80 -17.78 28.75
N GLY A 137 58.92 -16.60 28.16
CA GLY A 137 57.76 -15.77 27.79
C GLY A 137 56.91 -16.44 26.71
N ALA A 138 57.54 -16.91 25.63
CA ALA A 138 56.84 -17.66 24.59
C ALA A 138 56.31 -19.01 25.12
N ALA A 139 57.08 -19.69 25.99
CA ALA A 139 56.63 -20.91 26.63
C ALA A 139 55.33 -20.72 27.42
N LEU A 140 55.22 -19.65 28.22
CA LEU A 140 54.00 -19.36 28.98
C LEU A 140 52.80 -19.17 28.04
N VAL A 141 52.99 -18.41 26.96
CA VAL A 141 51.92 -18.13 25.99
C VAL A 141 51.44 -19.41 25.33
N ASP A 142 52.34 -20.28 24.87
CA ASP A 142 51.94 -21.52 24.18
C ASP A 142 51.34 -22.54 25.14
N LEU A 143 51.82 -22.64 26.38
CA LEU A 143 51.21 -23.47 27.41
C LEU A 143 49.81 -22.99 27.81
N GLN A 144 49.56 -21.67 27.87
CA GLN A 144 48.23 -21.12 28.10
C GLN A 144 47.27 -21.44 26.95
N LYS A 145 47.71 -21.29 25.69
CA LYS A 145 46.91 -21.70 24.54
C LYS A 145 46.61 -23.20 24.55
N ALA A 146 47.60 -24.04 24.89
CA ALA A 146 47.41 -25.48 25.02
C ALA A 146 46.36 -25.79 26.10
N HIS A 147 46.46 -25.16 27.27
CA HIS A 147 45.47 -25.28 28.34
C HIS A 147 44.05 -24.93 27.86
N ASP A 148 43.88 -23.78 27.20
CA ASP A 148 42.57 -23.30 26.76
C ASP A 148 41.98 -24.20 25.65
N LEU A 149 42.83 -24.69 24.74
CA LEU A 149 42.41 -25.65 23.72
C LEU A 149 42.00 -26.98 24.35
N PHE A 150 42.79 -27.56 25.27
CA PHE A 150 42.40 -28.79 25.98
C PHE A 150 41.08 -28.62 26.75
N ALA A 151 40.86 -27.47 27.38
CA ALA A 151 39.59 -27.15 28.03
C ALA A 151 38.43 -27.13 27.03
N SER A 152 38.63 -26.52 25.85
CA SER A 152 37.58 -26.41 24.82
C SER A 152 37.16 -27.76 24.22
N VAL A 153 38.05 -28.77 24.23
CA VAL A 153 37.78 -30.12 23.69
C VAL A 153 37.49 -31.16 24.79
N GLY A 154 37.49 -30.76 26.06
CA GLY A 154 37.16 -31.62 27.21
C GLY A 154 38.30 -32.54 27.70
N GLU A 155 39.55 -32.31 27.26
CA GLU A 155 40.72 -33.14 27.59
C GLU A 155 41.36 -32.74 28.93
N THR A 156 40.64 -33.03 30.03
CA THR A 156 41.02 -32.63 31.40
C THR A 156 42.40 -33.13 31.85
N ARG A 157 42.81 -34.34 31.44
CA ARG A 157 44.14 -34.88 31.78
C ARG A 157 45.25 -34.02 31.17
N SER A 158 45.17 -33.71 29.88
CA SER A 158 46.19 -32.89 29.20
C SER A 158 46.10 -31.41 29.57
N GLN A 159 44.91 -30.92 29.90
CA GLN A 159 44.73 -29.60 30.51
C GLN A 159 45.52 -29.47 31.83
N ALA A 160 45.44 -30.47 32.71
CA ALA A 160 46.21 -30.49 33.95
C ALA A 160 47.73 -30.53 33.68
N LYS A 161 48.19 -31.21 32.62
CA LYS A 161 49.60 -31.19 32.21
C LYS A 161 50.08 -29.79 31.87
N ALA A 162 49.30 -29.03 31.10
CA ALA A 162 49.64 -27.66 30.75
C ALA A 162 49.81 -26.79 32.01
N LEU A 163 48.90 -26.92 32.99
CA LEU A 163 48.99 -26.20 34.26
C LEU A 163 50.22 -26.58 35.09
N ILE A 164 50.59 -27.87 35.10
CA ILE A 164 51.82 -28.31 35.77
C ILE A 164 53.05 -27.67 35.12
N LEU A 165 53.12 -27.64 33.78
CA LEU A 165 54.24 -27.01 33.09
C LEU A 165 54.29 -25.50 33.36
N ILE A 166 53.13 -24.83 33.40
CA ILE A 166 53.03 -23.42 33.81
C ILE A 166 53.53 -23.25 35.26
N ALA A 167 53.14 -24.13 36.19
CA ALA A 167 53.61 -24.10 37.57
C ALA A 167 55.14 -24.20 37.66
N LEU A 168 55.75 -25.07 36.84
CA LEU A 168 57.20 -25.21 36.76
C LEU A 168 57.89 -23.96 36.20
N LEU A 169 57.27 -23.24 35.26
CA LEU A 169 57.77 -21.94 34.80
C LEU A 169 57.81 -20.90 35.93
N TYR A 170 56.72 -20.78 36.69
CA TYR A 170 56.68 -19.86 37.83
C TYR A 170 57.67 -20.24 38.93
N TYR A 171 57.83 -21.54 39.21
CA TYR A 171 58.87 -22.03 40.11
C TYR A 171 60.28 -21.64 39.61
N GLY A 172 60.57 -21.83 38.32
CA GLY A 172 61.83 -21.41 37.70
C GLY A 172 62.04 -19.90 37.63
N GLY A 173 60.97 -19.10 37.78
CA GLY A 173 61.01 -17.64 37.95
C GLY A 173 61.01 -17.18 39.41
N ASN A 174 61.17 -18.11 40.37
CA ASN A 174 61.12 -17.89 41.81
C ASN A 174 59.80 -17.29 42.35
N ASP A 175 58.70 -17.44 41.60
CA ASP A 175 57.34 -17.11 42.04
C ASP A 175 56.64 -18.37 42.57
N ASN A 176 57.10 -18.79 43.76
CA ASN A 176 56.66 -20.02 44.41
C ASN A 176 55.16 -20.00 44.80
N TYR A 177 54.58 -18.83 45.04
CA TYR A 177 53.14 -18.70 45.32
C TYR A 177 52.30 -18.99 44.08
N SER A 178 52.65 -18.40 42.93
CA SER A 178 51.97 -18.69 41.67
C SER A 178 52.17 -20.15 41.26
N ALA A 179 53.37 -20.72 41.46
CA ALA A 179 53.62 -22.13 41.19
C ALA A 179 52.66 -23.04 41.98
N ILE A 180 52.53 -22.84 43.30
CA ILE A 180 51.60 -23.61 44.15
C ILE A 180 50.16 -23.47 43.65
N LYS A 181 49.73 -22.25 43.32
CA LYS A 181 48.39 -22.00 42.77
C LYS A 181 48.11 -22.84 41.51
N TYR A 182 49.04 -22.87 40.56
CA TYR A 182 48.86 -23.64 39.33
C TYR A 182 48.90 -25.17 39.57
N PHE A 183 49.71 -25.64 40.53
CA PHE A 183 49.66 -27.03 40.97
C PHE A 183 48.33 -27.41 41.61
N ASP A 184 47.74 -26.54 42.44
CA ASP A 184 46.43 -26.75 43.04
C ASP A 184 45.34 -26.82 41.97
N GLN A 185 45.35 -25.89 41.01
CA GLN A 185 44.43 -25.91 39.85
C GLN A 185 44.57 -27.20 39.03
N ALA A 186 45.80 -27.67 38.79
CA ALA A 186 46.01 -28.92 38.06
C ALA A 186 45.39 -30.11 38.80
N SER A 187 45.55 -30.16 40.13
CA SER A 187 44.98 -31.22 40.97
C SER A 187 43.46 -31.20 41.05
N GLU A 188 42.85 -30.01 41.03
CA GLU A 188 41.40 -29.83 41.02
C GLU A 188 40.78 -30.28 39.69
N ILE A 189 41.45 -30.00 38.57
CA ILE A 189 40.99 -30.40 37.24
C ILE A 189 41.12 -31.91 37.04
N TYR A 190 42.25 -32.51 37.45
CA TYR A 190 42.49 -33.92 37.21
C TYR A 190 43.47 -34.55 38.22
N SER A 191 43.04 -35.62 38.88
CA SER A 191 43.80 -36.32 39.93
C SER A 191 43.87 -37.85 39.76
N LYS A 192 43.37 -38.39 38.65
CA LYS A 192 43.26 -39.85 38.44
C LYS A 192 44.55 -40.51 37.95
N ASP A 193 45.52 -39.74 37.47
CA ASP A 193 46.82 -40.24 37.00
C ASP A 193 47.85 -40.14 38.13
N PRO A 194 48.38 -41.28 38.62
CA PRO A 194 49.36 -41.30 39.70
C PRO A 194 50.65 -40.53 39.38
N GLY A 195 51.08 -40.54 38.12
CA GLY A 195 52.27 -39.84 37.65
C GLY A 195 52.09 -38.32 37.71
N LEU A 196 50.95 -37.81 37.23
CA LEU A 196 50.60 -36.38 37.34
C LEU A 196 50.48 -35.93 38.79
N THR A 197 49.84 -36.75 39.62
CA THR A 197 49.61 -36.45 41.03
C THR A 197 50.92 -36.41 41.81
N LEU A 198 51.85 -37.34 41.51
CA LEU A 198 53.20 -37.33 42.06
C LEU A 198 53.94 -36.06 41.67
N ALA A 199 53.86 -35.70 40.39
CA ALA A 199 54.45 -34.50 39.82
C ALA A 199 53.98 -33.22 40.53
N ILE A 200 52.67 -33.11 40.78
CA ILE A 200 52.03 -32.01 41.51
C ILE A 200 52.56 -31.94 42.95
N HIS A 201 52.51 -33.05 43.69
CA HIS A 201 52.98 -33.09 45.07
C HIS A 201 54.47 -32.78 45.19
N ASN A 202 55.30 -33.37 44.33
CA ASN A 202 56.74 -33.11 44.31
C ASN A 202 57.04 -31.64 43.97
N GLY A 203 56.34 -31.07 42.99
CA GLY A 203 56.47 -29.66 42.62
C GLY A 203 56.03 -28.70 43.73
N LYS A 204 54.88 -28.95 44.38
CA LYS A 204 54.43 -28.20 45.56
C LYS A 204 55.42 -28.31 46.71
N GLY A 205 55.96 -29.50 46.95
CA GLY A 205 57.01 -29.71 47.96
C GLY A 205 58.21 -28.82 47.71
N ASN A 206 58.69 -28.74 46.45
CA ASN A 206 59.80 -27.89 46.07
C ASN A 206 59.50 -26.40 46.32
N ALA A 207 58.34 -25.91 45.86
CA ALA A 207 57.94 -24.52 46.05
C ALA A 207 57.76 -24.16 47.54
N LEU A 208 57.19 -25.06 48.35
CA LEU A 208 57.04 -24.88 49.79
C LEU A 208 58.38 -24.86 50.52
N LYS A 209 59.34 -25.69 50.09
CA LYS A 209 60.71 -25.71 50.61
C LYS A 209 61.40 -24.36 50.35
N GLU A 210 61.31 -23.81 49.14
CA GLU A 210 61.88 -22.49 48.83
C GLU A 210 61.22 -21.35 49.64
N LEU A 211 59.96 -21.51 50.05
CA LEU A 211 59.26 -20.59 50.97
C LEU A 211 59.59 -20.84 52.46
N GLY A 212 60.50 -21.76 52.79
CA GLY A 212 60.84 -22.11 54.18
C GLY A 212 59.75 -22.90 54.93
N ARG A 213 58.70 -23.37 54.24
CA ARG A 213 57.57 -24.12 54.83
C ARG A 213 57.88 -25.62 54.87
N PHE A 214 58.97 -25.98 55.56
CA PHE A 214 59.54 -27.33 55.52
C PHE A 214 58.60 -28.45 55.94
N ALA A 215 57.80 -28.27 56.99
CA ALA A 215 56.84 -29.30 57.43
C ALA A 215 55.76 -29.59 56.37
N ALA A 216 55.27 -28.53 55.70
CA ALA A 216 54.31 -28.68 54.61
C ALA A 216 54.96 -29.31 53.38
N ALA A 217 56.23 -28.96 53.07
CA ALA A 217 56.98 -29.57 52.00
C ALA A 217 57.18 -31.09 52.22
N GLU A 218 57.55 -31.50 53.44
CA GLU A 218 57.70 -32.92 53.80
C GLU A 218 56.38 -33.68 53.62
N GLN A 219 55.24 -33.10 54.02
CA GLN A 219 53.93 -33.71 53.80
C GLN A 219 53.63 -33.94 52.32
N GLN A 220 53.96 -32.98 51.45
CA GLN A 220 53.78 -33.15 50.00
C GLN A 220 54.70 -34.25 49.45
N TYR A 221 55.98 -34.27 49.86
CA TYR A 221 56.89 -35.32 49.42
C TYR A 221 56.48 -36.71 49.93
N ALA A 222 55.90 -36.83 51.12
CA ALA A 222 55.39 -38.11 51.61
C ALA A 222 54.27 -38.68 50.71
N GLN A 223 53.37 -37.81 50.22
CA GLN A 223 52.35 -38.19 49.23
C GLN A 223 52.99 -38.63 47.90
N ALA A 224 53.97 -37.85 47.42
CA ALA A 224 54.71 -38.18 46.20
C ALA A 224 55.47 -39.52 46.32
N LEU A 225 56.03 -39.83 47.50
CA LEU A 225 56.78 -41.06 47.76
C LEU A 225 55.87 -42.29 47.72
N GLN A 226 54.67 -42.18 48.30
CA GLN A 226 53.67 -43.25 48.24
C GLN A 226 53.28 -43.55 46.79
N LEU A 227 53.09 -42.52 45.97
CA LEU A 227 52.78 -42.67 44.55
C LEU A 227 53.96 -43.30 43.79
N ALA A 228 55.19 -42.87 44.07
CA ALA A 228 56.39 -43.41 43.43
C ALA A 228 56.53 -44.92 43.66
N ARG A 229 56.31 -45.34 44.91
CA ARG A 229 56.29 -46.76 45.31
C ARG A 229 55.15 -47.53 44.66
N SER A 230 53.95 -46.95 44.56
CA SER A 230 52.82 -47.59 43.89
C SER A 230 53.07 -47.81 42.39
N MET A 231 53.86 -46.94 41.77
CA MET A 231 54.29 -47.06 40.37
C MET A 231 55.49 -48.01 40.18
N SER A 232 56.05 -48.55 41.26
CA SER A 232 57.25 -49.41 41.25
C SER A 232 58.43 -48.79 40.48
N SER A 233 58.62 -47.47 40.61
CA SER A 233 59.69 -46.74 39.92
C SER A 233 60.82 -46.36 40.87
N ASP A 234 61.91 -47.12 40.84
CA ASP A 234 63.11 -46.85 41.64
C ASP A 234 63.64 -45.42 41.40
N MET A 235 63.53 -44.94 40.17
CA MET A 235 63.98 -43.61 39.77
C MET A 235 63.16 -42.49 40.44
N LEU A 236 61.83 -42.58 40.40
CA LEU A 236 60.95 -41.60 41.03
C LEU A 236 61.03 -41.67 42.56
N GLU A 237 61.19 -42.87 43.12
CA GLU A 237 61.36 -43.05 44.56
C GLU A 237 62.69 -42.41 45.03
N ALA A 238 63.79 -42.64 44.32
CA ALA A 238 65.07 -41.99 44.59
C ALA A 238 64.97 -40.46 44.51
N GLN A 239 64.27 -39.93 43.51
CA GLN A 239 64.03 -38.50 43.38
C GLN A 239 63.32 -37.91 44.61
N VAL A 240 62.19 -38.51 45.00
CA VAL A 240 61.39 -37.99 46.13
C VAL A 240 62.13 -38.17 47.46
N LEU A 241 62.80 -39.30 47.67
CA LEU A 241 63.63 -39.53 48.86
C LEU A 241 64.74 -38.48 49.01
N SER A 242 65.35 -38.05 47.90
CA SER A 242 66.38 -37.00 47.92
C SER A 242 65.83 -35.66 48.41
N ASN A 243 64.59 -35.33 48.01
CA ASN A 243 63.91 -34.12 48.44
C ASN A 243 63.50 -34.18 49.93
N ILE A 244 63.01 -35.34 50.38
CA ILE A 244 62.69 -35.59 51.80
C ILE A 244 63.95 -35.44 52.66
N ALA A 245 65.04 -36.11 52.28
CA ALA A 245 66.32 -36.02 52.98
C ALA A 245 66.79 -34.56 53.09
N ARG A 246 66.73 -33.81 51.98
CA ARG A 246 67.11 -32.38 51.95
C ARG A 246 66.28 -31.54 52.90
N VAL A 247 64.94 -31.66 52.86
CA VAL A 247 64.06 -30.89 53.75
C VAL A 247 64.32 -31.23 55.22
N ARG A 248 64.53 -32.50 55.55
CA ARG A 248 64.84 -32.92 56.93
C ARG A 248 66.19 -32.38 57.41
N LEU A 249 67.23 -32.38 56.56
CA LEU A 249 68.50 -31.73 56.86
C LEU A 249 68.35 -30.21 57.11
N MET A 250 67.47 -29.54 56.35
CA MET A 250 67.15 -28.12 56.55
C MET A 250 66.40 -27.87 57.86
N GLN A 251 65.52 -28.79 58.28
CA GLN A 251 64.83 -28.75 59.58
C GLN A 251 65.75 -29.09 60.77
N GLY A 252 66.90 -29.71 60.52
CA GLY A 252 67.80 -30.22 61.57
C GLY A 252 67.39 -31.58 62.14
N ASP A 253 66.42 -32.27 61.53
CA ASP A 253 66.03 -33.64 61.90
C ASP A 253 67.01 -34.65 61.29
N LEU A 254 68.20 -34.74 61.88
CA LEU A 254 69.30 -35.54 61.34
C LEU A 254 68.97 -37.04 61.33
N ALA A 255 68.25 -37.55 62.34
CA ALA A 255 67.90 -38.96 62.42
C ALA A 255 66.99 -39.40 61.26
N ARG A 256 65.92 -38.64 60.98
CA ARG A 256 65.02 -38.96 59.85
C ARG A 256 65.64 -38.61 58.51
N ALA A 257 66.57 -37.66 58.44
CA ALA A 257 67.36 -37.39 57.25
C ALA A 257 68.26 -38.59 56.90
N ASP A 258 69.01 -39.10 57.88
CA ASP A 258 69.90 -40.26 57.72
C ASP A 258 69.15 -41.49 57.23
N GLN A 259 67.94 -41.73 57.74
CA GLN A 259 67.09 -42.82 57.27
C GLN A 259 66.75 -42.69 55.78
N ALA A 260 66.30 -41.51 55.34
CA ALA A 260 65.96 -41.26 53.94
C ALA A 260 67.20 -41.33 53.02
N ILE A 261 68.36 -40.87 53.50
CA ILE A 261 69.63 -40.96 52.78
C ILE A 261 70.07 -42.41 52.63
N ALA A 262 70.01 -43.20 53.71
CA ALA A 262 70.38 -44.61 53.68
C ALA A 262 69.50 -45.39 52.71
N GLU A 263 68.18 -45.18 52.76
CA GLU A 263 67.21 -45.79 51.86
C GLU A 263 67.50 -45.43 50.39
N GLY A 264 67.70 -44.15 50.09
CA GLY A 264 68.03 -43.71 48.73
C GLY A 264 69.39 -44.21 48.24
N ARG A 265 70.40 -44.31 49.12
CA ARG A 265 71.72 -44.88 48.75
C ARG A 265 71.63 -46.35 48.41
N GLU A 266 70.79 -47.11 49.11
CA GLU A 266 70.53 -48.51 48.75
C GLU A 266 69.79 -48.62 47.41
N LEU A 267 68.78 -47.80 47.21
CA LEU A 267 68.01 -47.78 45.97
C LEU A 267 68.88 -47.46 44.74
N THR A 268 69.76 -46.47 44.86
CA THR A 268 70.68 -46.04 43.79
C THR A 268 71.84 -47.02 43.51
N ARG A 269 71.90 -48.17 44.18
CA ARG A 269 72.73 -49.32 43.75
C ARG A 269 72.15 -50.02 42.53
N ARG A 270 70.83 -49.96 42.33
CA ARG A 270 70.14 -50.48 41.14
C ARG A 270 70.45 -49.60 39.94
N GLU A 271 70.54 -50.20 38.75
CA GLU A 271 70.85 -49.48 37.51
C GLU A 271 69.78 -48.43 37.16
N SER A 272 68.51 -48.78 37.39
CA SER A 272 67.32 -47.93 37.22
C SER A 272 67.38 -46.59 37.98
N ALA A 273 68.04 -46.54 39.14
CA ALA A 273 68.17 -45.35 39.98
C ALA A 273 69.62 -44.83 40.07
N ALA A 274 70.56 -45.44 39.37
CA ALA A 274 71.97 -45.04 39.37
C ALA A 274 72.22 -43.54 39.08
N PRO A 275 71.43 -42.83 38.22
CA PRO A 275 71.62 -41.40 37.98
C PRO A 275 71.50 -40.51 39.24
N TYR A 276 70.80 -40.95 40.29
CA TYR A 276 70.65 -40.19 41.54
C TYR A 276 71.78 -40.44 42.56
N ARG A 277 72.68 -41.39 42.29
CA ARG A 277 73.79 -41.72 43.19
C ARG A 277 74.66 -40.51 43.56
N PRO A 278 75.06 -39.62 42.62
CA PRO A 278 75.85 -38.45 42.96
C PRO A 278 75.13 -37.48 43.91
N LEU A 279 73.80 -37.39 43.82
CA LEU A 279 73.00 -36.54 44.69
C LEU A 279 72.95 -37.10 46.13
N PHE A 280 72.78 -38.40 46.29
CA PHE A 280 72.80 -39.03 47.61
C PHE A 280 74.20 -39.04 48.26
N GLN A 281 75.29 -39.00 47.48
CA GLN A 281 76.63 -38.76 48.01
C GLN A 281 76.74 -37.37 48.64
N VAL A 282 76.22 -36.33 47.98
CA VAL A 282 76.19 -34.96 48.50
C VAL A 282 75.33 -34.85 49.76
N LEU A 283 74.14 -35.46 49.76
CA LEU A 283 73.25 -35.46 50.94
C LEU A 283 73.87 -36.21 52.13
N ALA A 284 74.55 -37.34 51.89
CA ALA A 284 75.27 -38.06 52.93
C ALA A 284 76.43 -37.24 53.49
N ALA A 285 77.22 -36.57 52.63
CA ALA A 285 78.30 -35.69 53.07
C ALA A 285 77.76 -34.51 53.90
N GLN A 286 76.61 -33.97 53.51
CA GLN A 286 75.93 -32.93 54.27
C GLN A 286 75.47 -33.44 55.65
N SER A 287 74.94 -34.66 55.73
CA SER A 287 74.57 -35.25 57.01
C SER A 287 75.80 -35.48 57.90
N ASP A 288 76.88 -36.05 57.35
CA ASP A 288 78.14 -36.27 58.07
C ASP A 288 78.74 -34.98 58.60
N PHE A 289 78.72 -33.91 57.80
CA PHE A 289 79.14 -32.58 58.23
C PHE A 289 78.28 -32.06 59.41
N ARG A 290 76.96 -32.25 59.37
CA ARG A 290 76.05 -31.84 60.45
C ARG A 290 76.20 -32.66 61.73
N HIS A 291 76.68 -33.90 61.62
CA HIS A 291 77.07 -34.75 62.75
C HIS A 291 78.52 -34.52 63.21
N HIS A 292 79.23 -33.53 62.66
CA HIS A 292 80.65 -33.26 62.92
C HIS A 292 81.61 -34.41 62.53
N ARG A 293 81.20 -35.32 61.64
CA ARG A 293 82.02 -36.39 61.06
C ARG A 293 82.77 -35.88 59.83
N LEU A 294 83.71 -34.95 60.04
CA LEU A 294 84.36 -34.22 58.94
C LEU A 294 85.19 -35.11 58.00
N VAL A 295 85.82 -36.18 58.51
CA VAL A 295 86.61 -37.12 57.71
C VAL A 295 85.73 -37.92 56.74
N ASP A 296 84.59 -38.41 57.23
CA ASP A 296 83.62 -39.15 56.42
C ASP A 296 82.97 -38.23 55.37
N ALA A 297 82.61 -37.01 55.78
CA ALA A 297 82.09 -35.98 54.87
C ALA A 297 83.09 -35.67 53.75
N ARG A 298 84.38 -35.50 54.07
CA ARG A 298 85.44 -35.30 53.06
C ARG A 298 85.53 -36.46 52.08
N ALA A 299 85.56 -37.69 52.56
CA ALA A 299 85.69 -38.87 51.69
C ALA A 299 84.56 -38.94 50.66
N LEU A 300 83.33 -38.56 51.04
CA LEU A 300 82.18 -38.49 50.15
C LEU A 300 82.29 -37.34 49.12
N ILE A 301 82.79 -36.18 49.52
CA ILE A 301 83.02 -35.04 48.61
C ILE A 301 84.15 -35.33 47.62
N ASP A 302 85.27 -35.88 48.08
CA ASP A 302 86.39 -36.31 47.24
C ASP A 302 85.91 -37.33 46.19
N ALA A 303 85.07 -38.29 46.59
CA ALA A 303 84.47 -39.25 45.67
C ALA A 303 83.52 -38.60 44.66
N ARG A 304 82.76 -37.58 45.07
CA ARG A 304 81.77 -36.89 44.22
C ARG A 304 82.41 -36.04 43.13
N PHE A 305 83.52 -35.38 43.43
CA PHE A 305 84.19 -34.45 42.50
C PHE A 305 85.45 -35.03 41.85
N ARG A 306 85.76 -36.30 42.09
CA ARG A 306 86.88 -37.00 41.44
C ARG A 306 86.77 -36.94 39.92
N GLY A 307 87.73 -36.29 39.27
CA GLY A 307 87.77 -36.15 37.81
C GLY A 307 86.70 -35.22 37.23
N VAL A 308 86.03 -34.42 38.07
CA VAL A 308 85.06 -33.42 37.63
C VAL A 308 85.78 -32.09 37.43
N ASP A 309 85.61 -31.49 36.25
CA ASP A 309 86.05 -30.12 35.99
C ASP A 309 85.12 -29.13 36.69
N LEU A 310 85.61 -28.49 37.75
CA LEU A 310 84.85 -27.57 38.61
C LEU A 310 84.40 -26.30 37.88
N GLU A 311 85.06 -25.91 36.79
CA GLU A 311 84.66 -24.75 35.98
C GLU A 311 83.48 -25.08 35.06
N GLN A 312 83.30 -26.37 34.76
CA GLN A 312 82.26 -26.89 33.86
C GLN A 312 81.08 -27.54 34.59
N THR A 313 81.03 -27.44 35.92
CA THR A 313 79.88 -27.92 36.69
C THR A 313 78.63 -27.08 36.43
N GLU A 314 77.48 -27.73 36.58
CA GLU A 314 76.16 -27.19 36.25
C GLU A 314 75.38 -26.77 37.51
N LEU A 315 74.23 -26.12 37.33
CA LEU A 315 73.38 -25.68 38.46
C LEU A 315 72.97 -26.84 39.38
N SER A 316 72.89 -28.07 38.86
CA SER A 316 72.63 -29.28 39.66
C SER A 316 73.75 -29.62 40.64
N ASP A 317 74.95 -29.12 40.42
CA ASP A 317 76.13 -29.37 41.27
C ASP A 317 76.28 -28.33 42.38
N ARG A 318 75.46 -27.26 42.36
CA ARG A 318 75.52 -26.12 43.29
C ARG A 318 75.60 -26.56 44.74
N ASP A 319 74.66 -27.40 45.19
CA ASP A 319 74.63 -27.86 46.59
C ASP A 319 75.85 -28.73 46.94
N GLY A 320 76.39 -29.45 45.95
CA GLY A 320 77.63 -30.19 46.09
C GLY A 320 78.82 -29.27 46.35
N HIS A 321 78.93 -28.16 45.62
CA HIS A 321 79.95 -27.15 45.87
C HIS A 321 79.76 -26.42 47.20
N GLU A 322 78.52 -26.14 47.59
CA GLU A 322 78.20 -25.54 48.90
C GLU A 322 78.69 -26.42 50.05
N ILE A 323 78.39 -27.72 50.01
CA ILE A 323 78.86 -28.63 51.07
C ILE A 323 80.36 -28.88 50.99
N ALA A 324 80.95 -28.96 49.80
CA ALA A 324 82.39 -29.14 49.63
C ALA A 324 83.17 -27.97 50.23
N TYR A 325 82.75 -26.74 49.94
CA TYR A 325 83.31 -25.53 50.54
C TYR A 325 83.27 -25.59 52.08
N ARG A 326 82.11 -25.95 52.66
CA ARG A 326 81.95 -26.05 54.11
C ARG A 326 82.85 -27.13 54.73
N VAL A 327 82.93 -28.30 54.09
CA VAL A 327 83.74 -29.43 54.57
C VAL A 327 85.24 -29.10 54.53
N TYR A 328 85.74 -28.59 53.40
CA TYR A 328 87.17 -28.24 53.28
C TYR A 328 87.54 -27.06 54.18
N SER A 329 86.67 -26.06 54.31
CA SER A 329 86.89 -24.93 55.23
C SER A 329 86.95 -25.38 56.69
N ALA A 330 86.09 -26.31 57.12
CA ALA A 330 86.12 -26.86 58.48
C ALA A 330 87.36 -27.72 58.76
N LEU A 331 88.00 -28.26 57.72
CA LEU A 331 89.23 -29.06 57.82
C LEU A 331 90.52 -28.22 57.62
N GLY A 332 90.41 -26.94 57.27
CA GLY A 332 91.55 -26.06 57.00
C GLY A 332 92.21 -26.23 55.63
N ASP A 333 91.53 -26.88 54.67
CA ASP A 333 92.00 -27.00 53.28
C ASP A 333 91.56 -25.77 52.45
N ASP A 334 92.19 -24.63 52.70
CA ASP A 334 91.78 -23.33 52.14
C ASP A 334 91.80 -23.30 50.60
N GLN A 335 92.74 -23.99 49.96
CA GLN A 335 92.82 -24.04 48.50
C GLN A 335 91.59 -24.72 47.89
N LEU A 336 91.26 -25.93 48.34
CA LEU A 336 90.08 -26.67 47.85
C LEU A 336 88.78 -25.95 48.23
N ALA A 337 88.72 -25.37 49.43
CA ALA A 337 87.58 -24.56 49.83
C ALA A 337 87.37 -23.38 48.87
N LEU A 338 88.43 -22.67 48.47
CA LEU A 338 88.36 -21.54 47.55
C LEU A 338 87.92 -21.97 46.14
N GLU A 339 88.43 -23.09 45.62
CA GLU A 339 88.02 -23.63 44.33
C GLU A 339 86.52 -23.95 44.29
N HIS A 340 85.99 -24.61 45.33
CA HIS A 340 84.57 -24.89 45.44
C HIS A 340 83.72 -23.64 45.69
N LEU A 341 84.22 -22.65 46.43
CA LEU A 341 83.54 -21.36 46.63
C LEU A 341 83.44 -20.57 45.33
N ALA A 342 84.48 -20.56 44.50
CA ALA A 342 84.47 -19.91 43.19
C ALA A 342 83.43 -20.54 42.25
N ALA A 343 83.38 -21.88 42.22
CA ALA A 343 82.36 -22.61 41.46
C ALA A 343 80.94 -22.36 42.01
N LEU A 344 80.76 -22.36 43.35
CA LEU A 344 79.49 -22.03 43.98
C LEU A 344 79.01 -20.63 43.59
N LYS A 345 79.88 -19.62 43.70
CA LYS A 345 79.57 -18.24 43.34
C LYS A 345 79.14 -18.12 41.88
N ARG A 346 79.89 -18.75 40.96
CA ARG A 346 79.53 -18.80 39.52
C ARG A 346 78.12 -19.38 39.32
N LEU A 347 77.80 -20.45 40.04
CA LEU A 347 76.50 -21.11 39.95
C LEU A 347 75.38 -20.28 40.60
N ASP A 348 75.64 -19.58 41.69
CA ASP A 348 74.71 -18.65 42.35
C ASP A 348 74.38 -17.45 41.47
N ASP A 349 75.41 -16.83 40.86
CA ASP A 349 75.25 -15.74 39.92
C ASP A 349 74.40 -16.21 38.72
N LYS A 350 74.71 -17.39 38.16
CA LYS A 350 73.96 -18.04 37.07
C LYS A 350 72.51 -18.34 37.45
N ALA A 351 72.25 -18.84 38.65
CA ALA A 351 70.90 -19.14 39.14
C ALA A 351 70.08 -17.85 39.32
N THR A 352 70.70 -16.82 39.90
CA THR A 352 70.07 -15.52 40.14
C THR A 352 69.72 -14.82 38.83
N ASP A 353 70.65 -14.81 37.87
CA ASP A 353 70.43 -14.22 36.55
C ASP A 353 69.34 -14.95 35.77
N LEU A 354 69.32 -16.28 35.83
CA LEU A 354 68.27 -17.10 35.20
C LEU A 354 66.90 -16.81 35.83
N ALA A 355 66.79 -16.80 37.15
CA ALA A 355 65.54 -16.51 37.84
C ALA A 355 65.03 -15.09 37.54
N ARG A 356 65.94 -14.10 37.53
CA ARG A 356 65.60 -12.71 37.17
C ARG A 356 65.11 -12.60 35.73
N SER A 357 65.80 -13.25 34.79
CA SER A 357 65.41 -13.29 33.38
C SER A 357 64.05 -13.95 33.18
N ASN A 358 63.83 -15.12 33.80
CA ASN A 358 62.56 -15.84 33.76
C ASN A 358 61.43 -15.02 34.36
N SER A 359 61.63 -14.41 35.53
CA SER A 359 60.62 -13.57 36.19
C SER A 359 60.25 -12.35 35.33
N ALA A 360 61.24 -11.66 34.75
CA ALA A 360 60.99 -10.55 33.84
C ALA A 360 60.23 -10.98 32.57
N ALA A 361 60.61 -12.12 31.98
CA ALA A 361 59.93 -12.67 30.80
C ALA A 361 58.47 -13.07 31.11
N LEU A 362 58.21 -13.70 32.26
CA LEU A 362 56.86 -14.05 32.71
C LEU A 362 56.02 -12.78 32.97
N ALA A 363 56.59 -11.77 33.61
CA ALA A 363 55.90 -10.50 33.86
C ALA A 363 55.54 -9.79 32.55
N ALA A 364 56.47 -9.73 31.60
CA ALA A 364 56.24 -9.16 30.27
C ALA A 364 55.15 -9.93 29.52
N ALA A 365 55.24 -11.27 29.46
CA ALA A 365 54.24 -12.10 28.79
C ALA A 365 52.83 -11.92 29.39
N ARG A 366 52.72 -11.83 30.73
CA ARG A 366 51.46 -11.54 31.41
C ARG A 366 50.90 -10.16 31.06
N PHE A 367 51.76 -9.14 31.03
CA PHE A 367 51.37 -7.78 30.69
C PHE A 367 50.90 -7.68 29.24
N ASP A 368 51.63 -8.29 28.31
CA ASP A 368 51.27 -8.35 26.89
C ASP A 368 49.95 -9.08 26.68
N PHE A 369 49.75 -10.22 27.36
CA PHE A 369 48.51 -10.97 27.32
C PHE A 369 47.33 -10.14 27.85
N ALA A 370 47.47 -9.50 29.02
CA ALA A 370 46.44 -8.66 29.61
C ALA A 370 46.10 -7.45 28.71
N ASN A 371 47.09 -6.82 28.10
CA ASN A 371 46.88 -5.73 27.15
C ASN A 371 46.18 -6.20 25.88
N GLN A 372 46.51 -7.39 25.38
CA GLN A 372 45.85 -7.97 24.21
C GLN A 372 44.39 -8.32 24.51
N GLU A 373 44.08 -8.91 25.65
CA GLU A 373 42.70 -9.16 26.09
C GLU A 373 41.92 -7.86 26.25
N LEU A 374 42.50 -6.84 26.89
CA LEU A 374 41.88 -5.54 27.03
C LEU A 374 41.59 -4.91 25.66
N ARG A 375 42.51 -5.04 24.70
CA ARG A 375 42.31 -4.56 23.33
C ARG A 375 41.17 -5.31 22.63
N ILE A 376 41.11 -6.64 22.75
CA ILE A 376 40.02 -7.46 22.19
C ILE A 376 38.68 -7.08 22.82
N ALA A 377 38.63 -6.94 24.14
CA ALA A 377 37.43 -6.52 24.87
C ALA A 377 36.97 -5.12 24.43
N THR A 378 37.91 -4.18 24.27
CA THR A 378 37.63 -2.83 23.77
C THR A 378 37.09 -2.85 22.34
N LEU A 379 37.68 -3.66 21.44
CA LEU A 379 37.18 -3.83 20.08
C LEU A 379 35.76 -4.42 20.05
N LYS A 380 35.49 -5.46 20.84
CA LYS A 380 34.15 -6.05 20.98
C LYS A 380 33.15 -5.05 21.55
N ALA A 381 33.53 -4.27 22.55
CA ALA A 381 32.67 -3.23 23.13
C ALA A 381 32.32 -2.15 22.09
N ASN A 382 33.31 -1.69 21.32
CA ASN A 382 33.11 -0.72 20.24
C ASN A 382 32.22 -1.28 19.12
N ASP A 383 32.41 -2.54 18.74
CA ASP A 383 31.57 -3.20 17.74
C ASP A 383 30.11 -3.35 18.21
N LEU A 384 29.93 -3.76 19.46
CA LEU A 384 28.61 -3.83 20.09
C LEU A 384 27.94 -2.45 20.14
N GLN A 385 28.69 -1.40 20.50
CA GLN A 385 28.18 -0.03 20.49
C GLN A 385 27.72 0.41 19.10
N LYS A 386 28.48 0.10 18.04
CA LYS A 386 28.09 0.40 16.65
C LYS A 386 26.82 -0.33 16.26
N THR A 387 26.71 -1.62 16.58
CA THR A 387 25.52 -2.43 16.29
C THR A 387 24.29 -1.88 17.01
N VAL A 388 24.41 -1.52 18.29
CA VAL A 388 23.32 -0.89 19.06
C VAL A 388 22.92 0.46 18.46
N ALA A 389 23.89 1.28 18.03
CA ALA A 389 23.61 2.56 17.38
C ALA A 389 22.86 2.38 16.05
N PHE A 390 23.28 1.41 15.24
CA PHE A 390 22.63 1.07 13.98
C PHE A 390 21.18 0.62 14.17
N GLU A 391 20.92 -0.28 15.13
CA GLU A 391 19.55 -0.71 15.44
C GLU A 391 18.67 0.42 15.99
N ARG A 392 19.25 1.35 16.78
CA ARG A 392 18.53 2.55 17.23
C ARG A 392 18.15 3.46 16.07
N ASP A 393 19.05 3.70 15.12
CA ASP A 393 18.78 4.55 13.95
C ASP A 393 17.77 3.90 13.00
N LYS A 394 17.82 2.58 12.82
CA LYS A 394 16.80 1.82 12.10
C LYS A 394 15.42 1.96 12.75
N ALA A 395 15.33 1.80 14.08
CA ALA A 395 14.08 1.98 14.81
C ALA A 395 13.55 3.42 14.72
N ARG A 396 14.44 4.43 14.80
CA ARG A 396 14.08 5.84 14.61
C ARG A 396 13.52 6.08 13.20
N THR A 397 14.16 5.52 12.17
CA THR A 397 13.73 5.64 10.77
C THR A 397 12.36 4.98 10.56
N GLN A 398 12.15 3.77 11.09
CA GLN A 398 10.85 3.08 11.05
C GLN A 398 9.73 3.89 11.72
N ARG A 399 10.01 4.52 12.87
CA ARG A 399 9.06 5.42 13.53
C ARG A 399 8.71 6.62 12.66
N PHE A 400 9.68 7.27 12.03
CA PHE A 400 9.42 8.39 11.13
C PHE A 400 8.61 7.98 9.91
N VAL A 401 8.92 6.84 9.29
CA VAL A 401 8.14 6.29 8.17
C VAL A 401 6.70 6.02 8.58
N PHE A 402 6.48 5.41 9.75
CA PHE A 402 5.13 5.13 10.27
C PHE A 402 4.33 6.41 10.54
N ILE A 403 4.94 7.40 11.21
CA ILE A 403 4.31 8.71 11.47
C ILE A 403 3.99 9.43 10.15
N GLY A 404 4.93 9.43 9.19
CA GLY A 404 4.73 10.02 7.87
C GLY A 404 3.57 9.37 7.11
N ALA A 405 3.48 8.04 7.13
CA ALA A 405 2.36 7.30 6.53
C ALA A 405 1.03 7.66 7.20
N ALA A 406 0.97 7.69 8.53
CA ALA A 406 -0.24 8.05 9.28
C ALA A 406 -0.71 9.49 8.96
N LEU A 407 0.21 10.45 8.89
CA LEU A 407 -0.09 11.83 8.50
C LEU A 407 -0.59 11.93 7.05
N ALA A 408 0.04 11.23 6.12
CA ALA A 408 -0.40 11.18 4.72
C ALA A 408 -1.82 10.59 4.61
N THR A 409 -2.11 9.50 5.31
CA THR A 409 -3.45 8.92 5.37
C THR A 409 -4.47 9.89 5.96
N ALA A 410 -4.15 10.56 7.07
CA ALA A 410 -5.03 11.55 7.67
C ALA A 410 -5.31 12.75 6.74
N LEU A 411 -4.30 13.20 5.98
CA LEU A 411 -4.44 14.24 4.97
C LEU A 411 -5.38 13.79 3.83
N ILE A 412 -5.20 12.58 3.31
CA ILE A 412 -6.06 12.01 2.26
C ILE A 412 -7.52 11.93 2.76
N ILE A 413 -7.75 11.43 3.97
CA ILE A 413 -9.10 11.36 4.57
C ILE A 413 -9.71 12.76 4.68
N SER A 414 -8.93 13.74 5.13
CA SER A 414 -9.39 15.14 5.28
C SER A 414 -9.75 15.77 3.93
N LEU A 415 -8.94 15.54 2.89
CA LEU A 415 -9.22 16.01 1.53
C LEU A 415 -10.47 15.35 0.94
N LEU A 416 -10.64 14.04 1.15
CA LEU A 416 -11.85 13.32 0.72
C LEU A 416 -13.10 13.86 1.43
N ALA A 417 -13.03 14.07 2.75
CA ALA A 417 -14.13 14.64 3.53
C ALA A 417 -14.49 16.05 3.02
N PHE A 418 -13.48 16.90 2.79
CA PHE A 418 -13.68 18.24 2.23
C PHE A 418 -14.32 18.19 0.83
N GLY A 419 -13.85 17.27 -0.03
CA GLY A 419 -14.42 17.04 -1.37
C GLY A 419 -15.90 16.64 -1.30
N ILE A 420 -16.25 15.69 -0.45
CA ILE A 420 -17.64 15.24 -0.25
C ILE A 420 -18.54 16.38 0.23
N VAL A 421 -18.09 17.17 1.21
CA VAL A 421 -18.86 18.31 1.75
C VAL A 421 -19.08 19.36 0.66
N THR A 422 -18.04 19.67 -0.11
CA THR A 422 -18.09 20.67 -1.19
C THR A 422 -19.03 20.22 -2.32
N LEU A 423 -18.97 18.94 -2.72
CA LEU A 423 -19.87 18.35 -3.70
C LEU A 423 -21.34 18.40 -3.26
N ARG A 424 -21.62 18.10 -1.99
CA ARG A 424 -22.99 18.21 -1.43
C ARG A 424 -23.52 19.64 -1.47
N ARG A 425 -22.71 20.63 -1.11
CA ARG A 425 -23.08 22.05 -1.18
C ARG A 425 -23.35 22.49 -2.62
N SER A 426 -22.53 22.05 -3.57
CA SER A 426 -22.72 22.35 -5.00
C SER A 426 -24.02 21.74 -5.54
N ARG A 427 -24.28 20.46 -5.24
CA ARG A 427 -25.54 19.78 -5.62
C ARG A 427 -26.77 20.50 -5.06
N ASN A 428 -26.72 20.94 -3.81
CA ASN A 428 -27.84 21.67 -3.19
C ASN A 428 -28.05 23.05 -3.83
N ARG A 429 -26.98 23.77 -4.18
CA ARG A 429 -27.09 25.04 -4.92
C ARG A 429 -27.70 24.83 -6.31
N LEU A 430 -27.25 23.80 -7.04
CA LEU A 430 -27.80 23.43 -8.35
C LEU A 430 -29.29 23.08 -8.27
N ALA A 431 -29.70 22.32 -7.26
CA ALA A 431 -31.10 21.98 -7.04
C ALA A 431 -31.97 23.22 -6.80
N VAL A 432 -31.51 24.16 -5.95
CA VAL A 432 -32.22 25.41 -5.69
C VAL A 432 -32.30 26.27 -6.95
N THR A 433 -31.21 26.42 -7.71
CA THR A 433 -31.20 27.19 -8.96
C THR A 433 -32.13 26.58 -10.02
N ASN A 434 -32.16 25.25 -10.18
CA ASN A 434 -33.08 24.59 -11.12
C ASN A 434 -34.55 24.79 -10.74
N THR A 435 -34.89 24.73 -9.45
CA THR A 435 -36.26 25.00 -9.01
C THR A 435 -36.69 26.45 -9.27
N ALA A 436 -35.78 27.41 -9.14
CA ALA A 436 -36.05 28.81 -9.47
C ALA A 436 -36.22 29.02 -10.98
N LEU A 437 -35.38 28.37 -11.80
CA LEU A 437 -35.46 28.44 -13.26
C LEU A 437 -36.77 27.84 -13.80
N ASN A 438 -37.17 26.67 -13.30
CA ASN A 438 -38.43 26.04 -13.71
C ASN A 438 -39.66 26.87 -13.33
N LYS A 439 -39.64 27.52 -12.16
CA LYS A 439 -40.70 28.47 -11.76
C LYS A 439 -40.76 29.69 -12.69
N ALA A 440 -39.61 30.24 -13.09
CA ALA A 440 -39.54 31.37 -14.01
C ALA A 440 -40.07 31.00 -15.42
N LEU A 441 -39.73 29.81 -15.93
CA LEU A 441 -40.22 29.33 -17.22
C LEU A 441 -41.73 29.10 -17.22
N ALA A 442 -42.28 28.47 -16.17
CA ALA A 442 -43.72 28.28 -16.04
C ALA A 442 -44.50 29.61 -15.98
N ALA A 443 -43.97 30.59 -15.23
CA ALA A 443 -44.57 31.92 -15.12
C ALA A 443 -44.53 32.69 -16.46
N LYS A 444 -43.47 32.56 -17.27
CA LYS A 444 -43.38 33.15 -18.62
C LYS A 444 -44.54 32.67 -19.51
N THR A 445 -44.78 31.35 -19.55
CA THR A 445 -45.83 30.76 -20.38
C THR A 445 -47.23 31.16 -19.92
N GLU A 446 -47.48 31.12 -18.62
CA GLU A 446 -48.77 31.50 -18.03
C GLU A 446 -49.09 32.98 -18.28
N PHE A 447 -48.09 33.86 -18.19
CA PHE A 447 -48.23 35.28 -18.49
C PHE A 447 -48.64 35.53 -19.95
N LEU A 448 -48.01 34.86 -20.92
CA LEU A 448 -48.34 35.01 -22.34
C LEU A 448 -49.76 34.52 -22.65
N ALA A 449 -50.15 33.37 -22.10
CA ALA A 449 -51.50 32.83 -22.31
C ALA A 449 -52.60 33.76 -21.74
N THR A 450 -52.37 34.28 -20.54
CA THR A 450 -53.32 35.19 -19.86
C THR A 450 -53.41 36.53 -20.59
N THR A 451 -52.27 37.12 -20.96
CA THR A 451 -52.23 38.42 -21.62
C THR A 451 -52.96 38.41 -22.96
N SER A 452 -52.81 37.34 -23.76
CA SER A 452 -53.52 37.25 -25.04
C SER A 452 -55.04 37.14 -24.88
N HIS A 453 -55.52 36.51 -23.81
CA HIS A 453 -56.96 36.46 -23.49
C HIS A 453 -57.51 37.85 -23.14
N GLU A 454 -56.73 38.61 -22.37
CA GLU A 454 -57.05 40.00 -22.00
C GLU A 454 -56.99 40.96 -23.19
N ILE A 455 -56.17 40.70 -24.21
CA ILE A 455 -56.13 41.50 -25.45
C ILE A 455 -57.26 41.10 -26.41
N ARG A 456 -57.57 39.80 -26.51
CA ARG A 456 -58.61 39.29 -27.44
C ARG A 456 -60.00 39.84 -27.12
N THR A 457 -60.31 39.99 -25.83
CA THR A 457 -61.61 40.44 -25.35
C THR A 457 -61.99 41.86 -25.82
N PRO A 458 -61.18 42.91 -25.58
CA PRO A 458 -61.46 44.26 -26.09
C PRO A 458 -61.39 44.32 -27.63
N LEU A 459 -60.49 43.56 -28.24
CA LEU A 459 -60.31 43.55 -29.69
C LEU A 459 -61.54 43.01 -30.43
N ASN A 460 -62.16 41.94 -29.91
CA ASN A 460 -63.42 41.41 -30.44
C ASN A 460 -64.56 42.43 -30.31
N GLY A 461 -64.57 43.23 -29.25
CA GLY A 461 -65.52 44.34 -29.08
C GLY A 461 -65.35 45.43 -30.15
N ILE A 462 -64.11 45.85 -30.40
CA ILE A 462 -63.78 46.86 -31.44
C ILE A 462 -64.14 46.34 -32.83
N LEU A 463 -63.80 45.09 -33.14
CA LEU A 463 -64.13 44.45 -34.42
C LEU A 463 -65.63 44.29 -34.61
N GLY A 464 -66.36 43.86 -33.58
CA GLY A 464 -67.80 43.73 -33.62
C GLY A 464 -68.48 45.08 -33.87
N MET A 465 -68.05 46.14 -33.17
CA MET A 465 -68.63 47.48 -33.34
C MET A 465 -68.33 48.06 -34.72
N THR A 466 -67.09 47.95 -35.19
CA THR A 466 -66.71 48.45 -36.53
C THR A 466 -67.40 47.67 -37.65
N GLN A 467 -67.63 46.36 -37.51
CA GLN A 467 -68.43 45.56 -38.44
C GLN A 467 -69.89 46.01 -38.49
N VAL A 468 -70.52 46.25 -37.33
CA VAL A 468 -71.89 46.75 -37.23
C VAL A 468 -72.02 48.13 -37.87
N MET A 469 -71.05 49.03 -37.63
CA MET A 469 -71.06 50.35 -38.24
C MET A 469 -70.90 50.26 -39.76
N LEU A 470 -69.97 49.43 -40.26
CA LEU A 470 -69.76 49.24 -41.71
C LEU A 470 -70.97 48.67 -42.46
N ALA A 471 -71.89 47.99 -41.77
CA ALA A 471 -73.13 47.48 -42.32
C ALA A 471 -74.24 48.55 -42.48
N ASP A 472 -74.06 49.78 -41.99
CA ASP A 472 -75.01 50.89 -42.21
C ASP A 472 -74.79 51.53 -43.59
N ASP A 473 -75.78 51.37 -44.47
CA ASP A 473 -75.79 51.90 -45.84
C ASP A 473 -75.90 53.43 -45.92
N ARG A 474 -76.15 54.11 -44.79
CA ARG A 474 -76.27 55.58 -44.72
C ARG A 474 -74.95 56.29 -44.42
N LEU A 475 -73.86 55.57 -44.20
CA LEU A 475 -72.54 56.15 -43.92
C LEU A 475 -71.95 56.85 -45.15
N ASP A 476 -71.39 58.04 -44.97
CA ASP A 476 -70.65 58.73 -46.03
C ASP A 476 -69.35 57.99 -46.39
N SER A 477 -68.89 58.16 -47.64
CA SER A 477 -67.75 57.41 -48.18
C SER A 477 -66.44 57.65 -47.42
N ALA A 478 -66.23 58.85 -46.87
CA ALA A 478 -65.02 59.16 -46.12
C ALA A 478 -65.03 58.52 -44.72
N THR A 479 -66.19 58.46 -44.05
CA THR A 479 -66.35 57.76 -42.76
C THR A 479 -66.31 56.25 -42.93
N ARG A 480 -66.94 55.70 -43.98
CA ARG A 480 -66.84 54.28 -44.34
C ARG A 480 -65.38 53.90 -44.62
N GLY A 481 -64.64 54.70 -45.39
CA GLY A 481 -63.21 54.48 -45.64
C GLY A 481 -62.37 54.46 -44.35
N ARG A 482 -62.60 55.40 -43.42
CA ARG A 482 -61.91 55.43 -42.11
C ARG A 482 -62.27 54.23 -41.24
N LEU A 483 -63.54 53.85 -41.16
CA LEU A 483 -63.99 52.67 -40.42
C LEU A 483 -63.43 51.37 -41.00
N SER A 484 -63.34 51.24 -42.33
CA SER A 484 -62.72 50.08 -42.99
C SER A 484 -61.23 49.97 -42.63
N VAL A 485 -60.52 51.09 -42.51
CA VAL A 485 -59.12 51.08 -42.07
C VAL A 485 -59.00 50.64 -40.60
N VAL A 486 -59.86 51.13 -39.70
CA VAL A 486 -59.85 50.72 -38.29
C VAL A 486 -60.22 49.25 -38.12
N HIS A 487 -61.25 48.78 -38.82
CA HIS A 487 -61.65 47.37 -38.85
C HIS A 487 -60.50 46.49 -39.36
N GLY A 488 -59.89 46.86 -40.50
CA GLY A 488 -58.73 46.17 -41.05
C GLY A 488 -57.52 46.13 -40.09
N ALA A 489 -57.25 47.24 -39.39
CA ALA A 489 -56.20 47.28 -38.36
C ALA A 489 -56.51 46.36 -37.17
N GLY A 490 -57.78 46.29 -36.74
CA GLY A 490 -58.23 45.37 -35.69
C GLY A 490 -58.11 43.90 -36.10
N VAL A 491 -58.43 43.57 -37.36
CA VAL A 491 -58.31 42.20 -37.89
C VAL A 491 -56.85 41.79 -37.93
N ASN A 492 -55.98 42.69 -38.39
CA ASN A 492 -54.52 42.46 -38.37
C ASN A 492 -54.01 42.24 -36.94
N MET A 493 -54.38 43.09 -35.98
CA MET A 493 -53.97 42.93 -34.58
C MET A 493 -54.43 41.60 -33.99
N ARG A 494 -55.61 41.10 -34.37
CA ARG A 494 -56.14 39.81 -33.90
C ARG A 494 -55.28 38.67 -34.41
N ALA A 495 -54.94 38.68 -35.70
CA ALA A 495 -54.02 37.71 -36.29
C ALA A 495 -52.66 37.72 -35.57
N LEU A 496 -52.13 38.90 -35.21
CA LEU A 496 -50.84 38.98 -34.48
C LEU A 496 -50.90 38.39 -33.07
N VAL A 497 -52.00 38.59 -32.36
CA VAL A 497 -52.20 38.02 -31.03
C VAL A 497 -52.32 36.50 -31.10
N ASP A 498 -53.03 36.00 -32.13
CA ASP A 498 -53.17 34.57 -32.38
C ASP A 498 -51.82 33.94 -32.78
N ASP A 499 -51.01 34.62 -33.60
CA ASP A 499 -49.66 34.20 -33.98
C ASP A 499 -48.70 34.11 -32.77
N ILE A 500 -48.74 35.09 -31.85
CA ILE A 500 -47.94 35.07 -30.61
C ILE A 500 -48.36 33.91 -29.72
N LEU A 501 -49.66 33.61 -29.65
CA LEU A 501 -50.17 32.46 -28.90
C LEU A 501 -49.73 31.13 -29.49
N ASP A 502 -49.76 31.00 -30.82
CA ASP A 502 -49.31 29.78 -31.49
C ASP A 502 -47.82 29.53 -31.20
N VAL A 503 -46.97 30.57 -31.26
CA VAL A 503 -45.54 30.46 -30.86
C VAL A 503 -45.39 30.05 -29.39
N ALA A 504 -46.18 30.60 -28.46
CA ALA A 504 -46.13 30.24 -27.05
C ALA A 504 -46.58 28.78 -26.78
N LYS A 505 -47.59 28.29 -27.52
CA LYS A 505 -48.01 26.88 -27.46
C LYS A 505 -46.95 25.94 -28.05
N MET A 506 -46.23 26.37 -29.09
CA MET A 506 -45.12 25.63 -29.68
C MET A 506 -43.94 25.49 -28.72
N GLU A 507 -43.47 26.58 -28.08
CA GLU A 507 -42.36 26.54 -27.11
C GLU A 507 -42.63 25.59 -25.94
N THR A 508 -43.91 25.34 -25.63
CA THR A 508 -44.33 24.50 -24.51
C THR A 508 -44.74 23.09 -24.92
N GLY A 509 -44.63 22.75 -26.22
CA GLY A 509 -45.02 21.43 -26.75
C GLY A 509 -46.52 21.15 -26.69
N ARG A 510 -47.36 22.18 -26.48
CA ARG A 510 -48.82 22.06 -26.32
C ARG A 510 -49.59 22.28 -27.61
N MET A 511 -48.91 22.32 -28.75
CA MET A 511 -49.56 22.43 -30.06
C MET A 511 -50.10 21.07 -30.47
N THR A 512 -51.41 20.99 -30.72
CA THR A 512 -52.11 19.79 -31.18
C THR A 512 -52.41 19.92 -32.67
N ILE A 513 -52.12 18.88 -33.45
CA ILE A 513 -52.51 18.75 -34.86
C ILE A 513 -53.74 17.87 -34.92
N GLU A 514 -54.80 18.34 -35.58
CA GLU A 514 -56.01 17.56 -35.78
C GLU A 514 -55.89 16.70 -37.04
N GLU A 515 -56.09 15.39 -36.91
CA GLU A 515 -56.09 14.46 -38.04
C GLU A 515 -57.53 14.15 -38.48
N ALA A 516 -58.00 14.84 -39.53
CA ALA A 516 -59.33 14.63 -40.10
C ALA A 516 -59.30 14.54 -41.63
N PRO A 517 -60.18 13.75 -42.28
CA PRO A 517 -60.37 13.78 -43.72
C PRO A 517 -60.83 15.15 -44.23
N PHE A 518 -60.16 15.73 -45.23
CA PHE A 518 -60.58 16.96 -45.89
C PHE A 518 -60.22 17.00 -47.38
N ASP A 519 -60.94 17.82 -48.15
CA ASP A 519 -60.64 18.11 -49.56
C ASP A 519 -59.45 19.08 -49.66
N LEU A 520 -58.27 18.54 -50.00
CA LEU A 520 -57.03 19.31 -50.12
C LEU A 520 -57.14 20.38 -51.20
N ARG A 521 -57.66 20.01 -52.38
CA ARG A 521 -57.78 20.91 -53.53
C ARG A 521 -58.77 22.02 -53.21
N GLY A 522 -59.85 21.70 -52.51
CA GLY A 522 -60.83 22.66 -52.01
C GLY A 522 -60.20 23.67 -51.05
N VAL A 523 -59.50 23.21 -50.02
CA VAL A 523 -58.86 24.08 -49.02
C VAL A 523 -57.83 25.02 -49.64
N ILE A 524 -56.99 24.51 -50.56
CA ILE A 524 -55.97 25.35 -51.24
C ILE A 524 -56.65 26.35 -52.17
N ARG A 525 -57.67 25.93 -52.92
CA ARG A 525 -58.43 26.82 -53.83
C ARG A 525 -59.11 27.95 -53.07
N ASP A 526 -59.73 27.64 -51.93
CA ASP A 526 -60.36 28.64 -51.07
C ASP A 526 -59.33 29.64 -50.53
N ALA A 527 -58.18 29.14 -50.04
CA ALA A 527 -57.11 30.00 -49.54
C ALA A 527 -56.54 30.90 -50.64
N ALA A 528 -56.37 30.35 -51.85
CA ALA A 528 -55.85 31.07 -53.00
C ALA A 528 -56.83 32.10 -53.59
N GLY A 529 -58.14 31.87 -53.48
CA GLY A 529 -59.16 32.71 -54.12
C GLY A 529 -59.06 34.20 -53.76
N MET A 530 -58.87 34.50 -52.47
CA MET A 530 -58.72 35.87 -52.00
C MET A 530 -57.42 36.52 -52.52
N TRP A 531 -56.31 35.78 -52.51
CA TRP A 531 -55.01 36.29 -52.95
C TRP A 531 -54.93 36.45 -54.47
N ALA A 532 -55.64 35.61 -55.23
CA ALA A 532 -55.78 35.76 -56.67
C ALA A 532 -56.47 37.07 -57.03
N GLU A 533 -57.49 37.49 -56.27
CA GLU A 533 -58.15 38.79 -56.46
C GLU A 533 -57.22 39.96 -56.09
N GLN A 534 -56.52 39.88 -54.96
CA GLN A 534 -55.56 40.92 -54.57
C GLN A 534 -54.39 41.05 -55.55
N ALA A 535 -53.86 39.94 -56.07
CA ALA A 535 -52.83 39.91 -57.10
C ALA A 535 -53.31 40.60 -58.38
N ARG A 536 -54.54 40.29 -58.84
CA ARG A 536 -55.16 40.97 -60.00
C ARG A 536 -55.33 42.47 -59.77
N ASN A 537 -55.77 42.89 -58.59
CA ASN A 537 -55.90 44.31 -58.23
C ASN A 537 -54.55 45.04 -58.18
N LYS A 538 -53.46 44.31 -57.89
CA LYS A 538 -52.08 44.82 -57.94
C LYS A 538 -51.46 44.73 -59.34
N GLY A 539 -52.16 44.17 -60.34
CA GLY A 539 -51.67 44.01 -61.71
C GLY A 539 -50.73 42.81 -61.92
N LEU A 540 -50.70 41.85 -60.99
CA LEU A 540 -49.89 40.62 -61.07
C LEU A 540 -50.66 39.50 -61.76
N THR A 541 -49.95 38.61 -62.47
CA THR A 541 -50.51 37.34 -62.92
C THR A 541 -50.60 36.35 -61.76
N PHE A 542 -51.66 35.54 -61.72
CA PHE A 542 -51.85 34.51 -60.70
C PHE A 542 -52.21 33.19 -61.36
N ASP A 543 -51.33 32.20 -61.27
CA ASP A 543 -51.44 30.88 -61.88
C ASP A 543 -51.65 29.82 -60.80
N LEU A 544 -52.76 29.08 -60.87
CA LEU A 544 -53.14 28.05 -59.89
C LEU A 544 -53.28 26.71 -60.60
N SER A 545 -52.37 25.77 -60.31
CA SER A 545 -52.39 24.42 -60.86
C SER A 545 -52.39 23.38 -59.75
N LEU A 546 -53.53 22.72 -59.57
CA LEU A 546 -53.77 21.73 -58.51
C LEU A 546 -53.97 20.30 -59.02
N ASP A 547 -53.87 20.09 -60.33
CA ASP A 547 -54.27 18.84 -60.99
C ASP A 547 -53.37 17.66 -60.61
N ASP A 548 -52.09 17.93 -60.33
CA ASP A 548 -51.08 16.96 -59.88
C ASP A 548 -51.08 16.71 -58.35
N GLY A 549 -51.99 17.36 -57.60
CA GLY A 549 -52.13 17.20 -56.15
C GLY A 549 -53.19 16.15 -55.75
N PRO A 550 -53.11 15.53 -54.56
CA PRO A 550 -54.12 14.58 -54.09
C PRO A 550 -55.47 15.25 -53.83
N GLY A 551 -56.57 14.48 -53.90
CA GLY A 551 -57.94 14.97 -53.70
C GLY A 551 -58.29 15.16 -52.22
N TRP A 552 -58.70 14.06 -51.57
CA TRP A 552 -58.99 14.02 -50.15
C TRP A 552 -57.82 13.42 -49.38
N ILE A 553 -57.40 14.08 -48.29
CA ILE A 553 -56.32 13.61 -47.41
C ILE A 553 -56.71 13.70 -45.94
N VAL A 554 -56.01 12.95 -45.09
CA VAL A 554 -56.06 13.11 -43.63
C VAL A 554 -55.03 14.15 -43.20
N GLY A 555 -55.47 15.12 -42.41
CA GLY A 555 -54.61 16.10 -41.76
C GLY A 555 -55.38 17.30 -41.25
N ASP A 556 -54.65 18.35 -40.87
CA ASP A 556 -55.25 19.55 -40.31
C ASP A 556 -55.51 20.60 -41.39
N SER A 557 -56.76 20.64 -41.87
CA SER A 557 -57.19 21.58 -42.91
C SER A 557 -57.02 23.05 -42.50
N THR A 558 -57.15 23.37 -41.22
CA THR A 558 -57.07 24.73 -40.71
C THR A 558 -55.62 25.20 -40.68
N ARG A 559 -54.71 24.36 -40.18
CA ARG A 559 -53.28 24.67 -40.15
C ARG A 559 -52.68 24.70 -41.55
N LEU A 560 -53.12 23.81 -42.43
CA LEU A 560 -52.70 23.87 -43.83
C LEU A 560 -53.17 25.17 -44.50
N ARG A 561 -54.43 25.56 -44.32
CA ARG A 561 -54.96 26.83 -44.83
C ARG A 561 -54.13 28.02 -44.32
N GLN A 562 -53.73 28.01 -43.05
CA GLN A 562 -52.87 29.04 -42.45
C GLN A 562 -51.49 29.10 -43.10
N ILE A 563 -50.84 27.95 -43.34
CA ILE A 563 -49.55 27.90 -44.05
C ILE A 563 -49.68 28.49 -45.45
N VAL A 564 -50.68 28.03 -46.23
CA VAL A 564 -50.90 28.49 -47.61
C VAL A 564 -51.20 29.98 -47.64
N PHE A 565 -52.03 30.46 -46.72
CA PHE A 565 -52.37 31.89 -46.61
C PHE A 565 -51.14 32.75 -46.32
N ASN A 566 -50.27 32.33 -45.40
CA ASN A 566 -49.05 33.06 -45.07
C ASN A 566 -48.04 33.08 -46.23
N LEU A 567 -47.86 31.96 -46.93
CA LEU A 567 -46.97 31.89 -48.09
C LEU A 567 -47.49 32.77 -49.23
N LEU A 568 -48.78 32.71 -49.55
CA LEU A 568 -49.40 33.54 -50.59
C LEU A 568 -49.44 35.03 -50.23
N SER A 569 -49.70 35.35 -48.96
CA SER A 569 -49.65 36.74 -48.47
C SER A 569 -48.26 37.35 -48.68
N ASN A 570 -47.20 36.59 -48.35
CA ASN A 570 -45.83 37.02 -48.58
C ASN A 570 -45.53 37.19 -50.09
N ALA A 571 -45.93 36.23 -50.92
CA ALA A 571 -45.76 36.34 -52.38
C ALA A 571 -46.41 37.61 -52.95
N VAL A 572 -47.70 37.86 -52.67
CA VAL A 572 -48.41 39.07 -53.15
C VAL A 572 -47.79 40.36 -52.60
N LYS A 573 -47.31 40.33 -51.35
CA LYS A 573 -46.70 41.48 -50.70
C LYS A 573 -45.37 41.87 -51.34
N PHE A 574 -44.49 40.90 -51.59
CA PHE A 574 -43.11 41.14 -52.03
C PHE A 574 -42.89 41.12 -53.54
N THR A 575 -43.93 40.82 -54.33
CA THR A 575 -43.91 40.98 -55.79
C THR A 575 -44.58 42.29 -56.21
N GLU A 576 -43.85 43.20 -56.85
CA GLU A 576 -44.41 44.45 -57.40
C GLU A 576 -44.90 44.29 -58.84
N THR A 577 -44.16 43.55 -59.67
CA THR A 577 -44.48 43.26 -61.07
C THR A 577 -44.17 41.80 -61.41
N GLY A 578 -44.85 41.25 -62.41
CA GLY A 578 -44.70 39.85 -62.82
C GLY A 578 -45.86 38.98 -62.32
N GLY A 579 -45.57 37.88 -61.62
CA GLY A 579 -46.58 36.88 -61.31
C GLY A 579 -46.29 35.97 -60.13
N ILE A 580 -47.34 35.28 -59.69
CA ILE A 580 -47.33 34.30 -58.62
C ILE A 580 -47.90 33.00 -59.16
N ARG A 581 -47.22 31.89 -58.88
CA ARG A 581 -47.62 30.55 -59.27
C ARG A 581 -47.74 29.66 -58.04
N LEU A 582 -48.89 29.02 -57.87
CA LEU A 582 -49.08 27.96 -56.88
C LEU A 582 -49.27 26.62 -57.59
N THR A 583 -48.39 25.67 -57.30
CA THR A 583 -48.49 24.30 -57.80
C THR A 583 -48.51 23.28 -56.67
N THR A 584 -49.15 22.14 -56.92
CA THR A 584 -49.08 20.97 -56.03
C THR A 584 -48.64 19.75 -56.80
N ARG A 585 -47.77 18.93 -56.21
CA ARG A 585 -47.31 17.66 -56.80
C ARG A 585 -47.29 16.55 -55.77
N ALA A 586 -47.91 15.41 -56.08
CA ALA A 586 -47.70 14.18 -55.32
C ALA A 586 -46.30 13.60 -55.61
N ALA A 587 -45.58 13.21 -54.56
CA ALA A 587 -44.23 12.68 -54.62
C ALA A 587 -44.11 11.45 -53.69
N GLY A 588 -44.58 10.30 -54.16
CA GLY A 588 -44.54 9.05 -53.38
C GLY A 588 -45.52 9.09 -52.20
N ASP A 589 -45.00 8.92 -50.99
CA ASP A 589 -45.72 8.99 -49.71
C ASP A 589 -45.84 10.42 -49.16
N ARG A 590 -45.44 11.43 -49.96
CA ARG A 590 -45.45 12.85 -49.60
C ARG A 590 -46.08 13.67 -50.72
N TRP A 591 -46.45 14.90 -50.40
CA TRP A 591 -46.90 15.87 -51.38
C TRP A 591 -46.22 17.22 -51.13
N VAL A 592 -45.95 17.93 -52.22
CA VAL A 592 -45.25 19.20 -52.19
C VAL A 592 -46.15 20.29 -52.75
N LEU A 593 -46.33 21.36 -52.00
CA LEU A 593 -46.95 22.61 -52.46
C LEU A 593 -45.85 23.64 -52.67
N SER A 594 -45.79 24.20 -53.86
CA SER A 594 -44.83 25.24 -54.23
C SER A 594 -45.56 26.56 -54.45
N VAL A 595 -45.15 27.61 -53.75
CA VAL A 595 -45.53 29.01 -54.03
C VAL A 595 -44.32 29.72 -54.59
N GLU A 596 -44.38 30.10 -55.86
CA GLU A 596 -43.32 30.78 -56.59
C GLU A 596 -43.77 32.20 -56.93
N ASP A 597 -42.92 33.18 -56.65
CA ASP A 597 -43.17 34.60 -56.91
C ASP A 597 -41.98 35.22 -57.64
N SER A 598 -42.20 36.25 -58.46
CA SER A 598 -41.16 36.97 -59.21
C SER A 598 -40.70 38.26 -58.51
N GLY A 599 -40.79 38.32 -57.19
CA GLY A 599 -40.51 39.51 -56.39
C GLY A 599 -39.02 39.75 -56.11
N ILE A 600 -38.74 40.50 -55.04
CA ILE A 600 -37.40 41.00 -54.67
C ILE A 600 -36.36 39.89 -54.39
N GLY A 601 -36.80 38.66 -54.14
CA GLY A 601 -35.92 37.54 -53.78
C GLY A 601 -35.25 37.70 -52.41
N ILE A 602 -34.51 36.67 -51.99
CA ILE A 602 -33.91 36.52 -50.66
C ILE A 602 -32.46 36.05 -50.78
N ALA A 603 -31.54 36.73 -50.09
CA ALA A 603 -30.13 36.36 -50.07
C ALA A 603 -29.92 34.94 -49.48
N PRO A 604 -29.05 34.09 -50.06
CA PRO A 604 -28.80 32.72 -49.55
C PRO A 604 -28.41 32.65 -48.07
N ALA A 605 -27.66 33.63 -47.57
CA ALA A 605 -27.26 33.71 -46.16
C ALA A 605 -28.45 33.90 -45.20
N LYS A 606 -29.63 34.30 -45.71
CA LYS A 606 -30.84 34.58 -44.92
C LYS A 606 -31.88 33.47 -45.00
N HIS A 607 -31.69 32.43 -45.82
CA HIS A 607 -32.71 31.38 -46.05
C HIS A 607 -33.13 30.64 -44.77
N GLU A 608 -32.22 30.44 -43.81
CA GLU A 608 -32.57 29.84 -42.51
C GLU A 608 -33.11 30.90 -41.52
N GLU A 609 -32.54 32.11 -41.54
CA GLU A 609 -32.89 33.20 -40.61
C GLU A 609 -34.34 33.69 -40.77
N ILE A 610 -34.88 33.68 -41.99
CA ILE A 610 -36.27 34.11 -42.27
C ILE A 610 -37.34 33.23 -41.60
N PHE A 611 -36.96 32.03 -41.14
CA PHE A 611 -37.84 31.13 -40.40
C PHE A 611 -37.70 31.26 -38.87
N GLU A 612 -36.84 32.14 -38.37
CA GLU A 612 -36.73 32.42 -36.94
C GLU A 612 -37.78 33.45 -36.49
N ALA A 613 -38.39 33.22 -35.32
CA ALA A 613 -39.41 34.12 -34.79
C ALA A 613 -38.85 35.53 -34.54
N PHE A 614 -39.61 36.56 -34.96
CA PHE A 614 -39.28 37.99 -34.81
C PHE A 614 -38.03 38.45 -35.58
N ARG A 615 -37.43 37.62 -36.44
CA ARG A 615 -36.34 38.04 -37.32
C ARG A 615 -36.87 38.48 -38.69
N GLN A 616 -36.33 39.60 -39.18
CA GLN A 616 -36.63 40.15 -40.51
C GLN A 616 -35.30 40.39 -41.23
N ALA A 617 -35.24 40.06 -42.51
CA ALA A 617 -33.98 39.94 -43.25
C ALA A 617 -33.19 41.26 -43.37
N ASP A 618 -33.82 42.46 -43.27
CA ASP A 618 -33.16 43.77 -43.27
C ASP A 618 -33.94 44.87 -42.52
N ALA A 619 -33.25 45.71 -41.73
CA ALA A 619 -33.86 46.81 -40.96
C ALA A 619 -34.18 48.08 -41.80
N GLY A 620 -33.77 48.14 -43.07
CA GLY A 620 -33.95 49.31 -43.97
C GLY A 620 -35.23 49.30 -44.82
N THR A 621 -35.75 48.12 -45.16
CA THR A 621 -37.00 47.92 -45.93
C THR A 621 -38.27 47.95 -45.05
N THR A 622 -38.09 48.02 -43.73
CA THR A 622 -39.12 47.95 -42.69
C THR A 622 -40.16 49.08 -42.70
N ARG A 623 -39.87 50.22 -43.34
CA ARG A 623 -40.84 51.33 -43.43
C ARG A 623 -41.85 51.19 -44.58
N GLN A 624 -41.57 50.35 -45.57
CA GLN A 624 -42.36 50.31 -46.81
C GLN A 624 -43.33 49.11 -46.89
N TYR A 625 -43.07 48.00 -46.17
CA TYR A 625 -43.84 46.75 -46.27
C TYR A 625 -44.10 46.06 -44.92
N GLY A 626 -44.62 46.76 -43.90
CA GLY A 626 -44.76 46.25 -42.51
C GLY A 626 -45.32 44.82 -42.31
N GLY A 627 -44.84 44.12 -41.28
CA GLY A 627 -45.27 42.77 -40.84
C GLY A 627 -44.58 42.34 -39.53
N THR A 628 -45.03 41.27 -38.86
CA THR A 628 -44.48 40.84 -37.55
C THR A 628 -43.27 39.92 -37.61
N GLY A 629 -42.93 39.39 -38.79
CA GLY A 629 -41.85 38.40 -38.91
C GLY A 629 -42.16 37.04 -38.29
N LEU A 630 -43.44 36.75 -37.99
CA LEU A 630 -43.86 35.47 -37.40
C LEU A 630 -44.38 34.47 -38.44
N GLY A 631 -44.90 34.94 -39.58
CA GLY A 631 -45.62 34.09 -40.54
C GLY A 631 -44.81 32.90 -41.07
N LEU A 632 -43.55 33.11 -41.45
CA LEU A 632 -42.69 32.02 -41.94
C LEU A 632 -42.23 31.08 -40.82
N ALA A 633 -41.93 31.60 -39.63
CA ALA A 633 -41.62 30.79 -38.45
C ALA A 633 -42.81 29.87 -38.08
N ILE A 634 -44.03 30.40 -38.14
CA ILE A 634 -45.26 29.62 -37.95
C ILE A 634 -45.41 28.58 -39.04
N CYS A 635 -45.19 28.91 -40.32
CA CYS A 635 -45.27 27.95 -41.41
C CYS A 635 -44.33 26.75 -41.19
N ARG A 636 -43.07 27.01 -40.82
CA ARG A 636 -42.07 25.96 -40.61
C ARG A 636 -42.35 25.11 -39.37
N ASN A 637 -42.85 25.71 -38.30
CA ASN A 637 -43.20 24.96 -37.10
C ASN A 637 -44.48 24.13 -37.29
N LEU A 638 -45.49 24.67 -37.97
CA LEU A 638 -46.71 23.92 -38.31
C LEU A 638 -46.40 22.76 -39.25
N SER A 639 -45.59 22.98 -40.30
CA SER A 639 -45.22 21.90 -41.22
C SER A 639 -44.45 20.78 -40.51
N ARG A 640 -43.52 21.11 -39.60
CA ARG A 640 -42.81 20.14 -38.76
C ARG A 640 -43.70 19.36 -37.82
N ALA A 641 -44.66 20.03 -37.19
CA ALA A 641 -45.64 19.36 -36.34
C ALA A 641 -46.57 18.44 -37.14
N MET A 642 -46.82 18.75 -38.42
CA MET A 642 -47.55 17.91 -39.37
C MET A 642 -46.66 16.84 -40.05
N GLY A 643 -45.41 16.64 -39.59
CA GLY A 643 -44.51 15.59 -40.11
C GLY A 643 -43.72 15.96 -41.37
N GLY A 644 -43.58 17.24 -41.67
CA GLY A 644 -42.85 17.74 -42.83
C GLY A 644 -41.94 18.95 -42.57
N ASP A 645 -41.67 19.76 -43.59
CA ASP A 645 -40.91 21.01 -43.43
C ASP A 645 -41.30 22.03 -44.52
N VAL A 646 -40.90 23.29 -44.33
CA VAL A 646 -40.95 24.32 -45.39
C VAL A 646 -39.53 24.75 -45.71
N SER A 647 -39.20 24.78 -47.00
CA SER A 647 -37.92 25.27 -47.51
C SER A 647 -38.12 26.41 -48.52
N VAL A 648 -37.03 27.11 -48.84
CA VAL A 648 -37.03 28.21 -49.81
C VAL A 648 -35.86 28.07 -50.79
N GLU A 649 -36.12 28.34 -52.06
CA GLU A 649 -35.12 28.55 -53.10
C GLU A 649 -35.30 29.98 -53.63
N SER A 650 -34.28 30.83 -53.50
CA SER A 650 -34.39 32.23 -53.91
C SER A 650 -33.01 32.87 -54.12
N GLU A 651 -32.94 33.80 -55.08
CA GLU A 651 -31.83 34.71 -55.31
C GLU A 651 -32.38 36.15 -55.37
N ILE A 652 -31.59 37.14 -54.96
CA ILE A 652 -31.99 38.57 -55.01
C ILE A 652 -32.39 38.94 -56.45
N ASP A 653 -33.49 39.69 -56.59
CA ASP A 653 -34.10 40.16 -57.84
C ASP A 653 -34.57 39.07 -58.81
N ARG A 654 -34.66 37.82 -58.35
CA ARG A 654 -35.14 36.66 -59.14
C ARG A 654 -36.37 35.98 -58.56
N GLY A 655 -36.97 36.57 -57.52
CA GLY A 655 -38.11 36.01 -56.85
C GLY A 655 -37.77 34.89 -55.87
N ALA A 656 -38.79 34.26 -55.31
CA ALA A 656 -38.64 33.18 -54.34
C ALA A 656 -39.60 32.04 -54.62
N ARG A 657 -39.14 30.81 -54.38
CA ARG A 657 -39.94 29.59 -54.41
C ARG A 657 -39.95 28.97 -53.01
N PHE A 658 -41.10 29.01 -52.35
CA PHE A 658 -41.33 28.33 -51.08
C PHE A 658 -41.96 26.97 -51.33
N MET A 659 -41.37 25.93 -50.75
CA MET A 659 -41.82 24.55 -50.90
C MET A 659 -42.25 23.99 -49.53
N LEU A 660 -43.54 23.71 -49.39
CA LEU A 660 -44.11 22.97 -48.28
C LEU A 660 -44.12 21.50 -48.64
N ASP A 661 -43.41 20.68 -47.87
CA ASP A 661 -43.37 19.23 -48.03
C ASP A 661 -44.08 18.59 -46.84
N LEU A 662 -45.15 17.83 -47.09
CA LEU A 662 -45.94 17.14 -46.06
C LEU A 662 -46.20 15.66 -46.41
N PRO A 663 -46.37 14.78 -45.40
CA PRO A 663 -46.81 13.40 -45.62
C PRO A 663 -48.17 13.34 -46.33
N LEU A 664 -48.32 12.38 -47.23
CA LEU A 664 -49.56 12.12 -47.96
C LEU A 664 -50.30 10.92 -47.34
N GLN A 665 -51.42 11.19 -46.67
CA GLN A 665 -52.35 10.18 -46.19
C GLN A 665 -53.69 10.31 -46.93
N PRO A 666 -54.02 9.43 -47.90
CA PRO A 666 -55.27 9.52 -48.66
C PRO A 666 -56.53 9.30 -47.80
N ALA A 667 -57.63 9.98 -48.12
CA ALA A 667 -58.94 9.80 -47.48
C ALA A 667 -60.09 9.71 -48.50
N GLU A 668 -61.26 9.21 -48.08
CA GLU A 668 -62.50 9.16 -48.88
C GLU A 668 -63.44 10.34 -48.57
N ALA A 669 -64.29 10.74 -49.53
CA ALA A 669 -65.22 11.87 -49.38
C ALA A 669 -66.51 11.50 -48.59
N PRO A 670 -67.02 12.34 -47.65
CA PRO A 670 -68.25 12.07 -46.88
C PRO A 670 -69.56 12.18 -47.71
N ALA A 671 -70.57 11.36 -47.40
CA ALA A 671 -71.91 11.40 -48.00
C ALA A 671 -72.84 12.42 -47.28
N ALA A 672 -73.63 13.23 -48.02
CA ALA A 672 -74.44 14.33 -47.47
C ALA A 672 -75.83 13.92 -46.92
N PRO A 673 -76.28 14.39 -45.72
CA PRO A 673 -77.65 14.18 -45.21
C PRO A 673 -78.59 15.42 -45.23
N ALA A 674 -79.90 15.17 -45.26
CA ALA A 674 -81.03 16.08 -45.54
C ALA A 674 -81.63 16.83 -44.32
N VAL A 675 -82.28 17.99 -44.55
CA VAL A 675 -82.96 18.87 -43.56
C VAL A 675 -84.43 18.46 -43.37
N SER A 676 -84.95 18.43 -42.13
CA SER A 676 -86.39 18.19 -41.82
C SER A 676 -87.05 19.34 -41.02
N ASP A 677 -88.38 19.47 -41.16
CA ASP A 677 -89.26 20.61 -40.85
C ASP A 677 -89.33 21.11 -39.39
N GLY A 678 -89.76 22.39 -39.25
CA GLY A 678 -89.59 23.25 -38.08
C GLY A 678 -90.48 22.99 -36.86
N GLN A 679 -89.88 23.18 -35.68
CA GLN A 679 -90.49 23.12 -34.36
C GLN A 679 -90.05 24.36 -33.56
N GLY A 680 -90.85 25.43 -33.59
CA GLY A 680 -90.43 26.75 -33.12
C GLY A 680 -90.04 26.82 -31.64
N ILE A 681 -89.12 27.74 -31.31
CA ILE A 681 -88.54 27.96 -29.98
C ILE A 681 -88.68 29.43 -29.52
N LEU A 682 -89.07 29.66 -28.26
CA LEU A 682 -89.02 30.98 -27.60
C LEU A 682 -87.80 31.05 -26.69
N VAL A 683 -86.93 32.03 -26.91
CA VAL A 683 -85.74 32.27 -26.09
C VAL A 683 -85.94 33.52 -25.23
N VAL A 684 -85.89 33.34 -23.92
CA VAL A 684 -86.03 34.39 -22.90
C VAL A 684 -84.65 34.74 -22.36
N ASP A 685 -84.07 35.81 -22.90
CA ASP A 685 -82.73 36.30 -22.53
C ASP A 685 -82.68 37.83 -22.61
N ARG A 686 -82.24 38.48 -21.53
CA ARG A 686 -82.12 39.95 -21.44
C ARG A 686 -81.06 40.56 -22.37
N SER A 687 -80.14 39.75 -22.91
CA SER A 687 -79.03 40.20 -23.77
C SER A 687 -79.41 40.17 -25.25
N PRO A 688 -79.49 41.32 -25.95
CA PRO A 688 -79.78 41.36 -27.39
C PRO A 688 -78.78 40.58 -28.25
N ILE A 689 -77.52 40.51 -27.83
CA ILE A 689 -76.44 39.81 -28.54
C ILE A 689 -76.63 38.29 -28.45
N THR A 690 -76.97 37.79 -27.26
CA THR A 690 -77.23 36.36 -27.05
C THR A 690 -78.44 35.90 -27.87
N ARG A 691 -79.47 36.75 -27.95
CA ARG A 691 -80.64 36.51 -28.80
C ARG A 691 -80.27 36.39 -30.28
N ALA A 692 -79.46 37.31 -30.81
CA ALA A 692 -78.98 37.23 -32.20
C ALA A 692 -78.18 35.95 -32.49
N MET A 693 -77.35 35.52 -31.53
CA MET A 693 -76.58 34.27 -31.64
C MET A 693 -77.47 33.02 -31.66
N PHE A 694 -78.47 32.97 -30.77
CA PHE A 694 -79.42 31.85 -30.74
C PHE A 694 -80.31 31.78 -31.98
N LYS A 695 -80.55 32.91 -32.65
CA LYS A 695 -81.24 32.91 -33.94
C LYS A 695 -80.49 32.06 -34.95
N THR A 696 -79.21 32.39 -35.19
CA THR A 696 -78.36 31.64 -36.15
C THR A 696 -78.18 30.17 -35.74
N LEU A 697 -78.17 29.88 -34.44
CA LEU A 697 -78.01 28.51 -33.96
C LEU A 697 -79.25 27.65 -34.15
N PHE A 698 -80.43 28.18 -33.81
CA PHE A 698 -81.66 27.37 -33.74
C PHE A 698 -82.48 27.42 -35.03
N GLU A 699 -82.40 28.49 -35.83
CA GLU A 699 -83.16 28.62 -37.09
C GLU A 699 -82.99 27.43 -38.04
N PRO A 700 -81.80 26.82 -38.23
CA PRO A 700 -81.63 25.62 -39.07
C PRO A 700 -82.35 24.35 -38.58
N ARG A 701 -82.73 24.27 -37.29
CA ARG A 701 -83.32 23.07 -36.66
C ARG A 701 -84.73 23.29 -36.13
N ALA A 702 -85.04 24.49 -35.65
CA ALA A 702 -86.31 24.90 -35.08
C ALA A 702 -87.25 25.57 -36.10
N GLY A 703 -86.71 26.06 -37.22
CA GLY A 703 -87.46 26.89 -38.18
C GLY A 703 -87.72 28.30 -37.64
N THR A 704 -88.66 28.44 -36.69
CA THR A 704 -89.05 29.74 -36.11
C THR A 704 -88.41 29.96 -34.74
N VAL A 705 -87.76 31.12 -34.54
CA VAL A 705 -87.14 31.52 -33.27
C VAL A 705 -87.73 32.86 -32.82
N THR A 706 -88.43 32.86 -31.69
CA THR A 706 -89.02 34.04 -31.06
C THR A 706 -88.20 34.43 -29.82
N PHE A 707 -88.21 35.71 -29.47
CA PHE A 707 -87.33 36.26 -28.44
C PHE A 707 -88.10 37.12 -27.43
N ALA A 708 -87.80 36.94 -26.15
CA ALA A 708 -88.25 37.80 -25.06
C ALA A 708 -87.06 38.30 -24.24
N GLY A 709 -87.08 39.54 -23.79
CA GLY A 709 -86.07 40.16 -22.93
C GLY A 709 -86.37 40.03 -21.44
N SER A 710 -87.60 39.69 -21.07
CA SER A 710 -88.04 39.47 -19.69
C SER A 710 -89.09 38.36 -19.62
N VAL A 711 -89.37 37.87 -18.41
CA VAL A 711 -90.44 36.88 -18.16
C VAL A 711 -91.82 37.45 -18.53
N ASP A 712 -92.09 38.73 -18.25
CA ASP A 712 -93.37 39.36 -18.57
C ASP A 712 -93.59 39.49 -20.09
N GLU A 713 -92.53 39.82 -20.85
CA GLU A 713 -92.56 39.85 -22.31
C GLU A 713 -92.78 38.43 -22.87
N ALA A 714 -92.16 37.42 -22.26
CA ALA A 714 -92.37 36.02 -22.63
C ALA A 714 -93.83 35.58 -22.40
N LEU A 715 -94.44 35.95 -21.27
CA LEU A 715 -95.86 35.65 -21.00
C LEU A 715 -96.80 36.32 -22.00
N THR A 716 -96.48 37.53 -22.45
CA THR A 716 -97.24 38.23 -23.49
C THR A 716 -97.13 37.50 -24.84
N LEU A 717 -95.93 37.09 -25.24
CA LEU A 717 -95.70 36.38 -26.49
C LEU A 717 -96.30 34.97 -26.50
N LEU A 718 -96.36 34.31 -25.35
CA LEU A 718 -97.01 33.01 -25.20
C LEU A 718 -98.54 33.09 -25.34
N ALA A 719 -99.15 34.25 -25.10
CA ALA A 719 -100.57 34.45 -25.36
C ALA A 719 -100.91 34.50 -26.86
N ASP A 720 -99.94 34.91 -27.70
CA ASP A 720 -100.09 35.05 -29.15
C ASP A 720 -99.72 33.77 -29.94
N GLY A 721 -99.10 32.77 -29.29
CA GLY A 721 -98.82 31.46 -29.88
C GLY A 721 -97.92 30.57 -29.02
N ALA A 722 -98.12 29.25 -29.10
CA ALA A 722 -97.38 28.27 -28.30
C ALA A 722 -96.16 27.70 -29.07
N PRO A 723 -94.91 28.05 -28.71
CA PRO A 723 -93.71 27.37 -29.22
C PRO A 723 -93.62 25.96 -28.64
N ARG A 724 -92.91 25.04 -29.31
CA ARG A 724 -92.68 23.69 -28.78
C ARG A 724 -91.64 23.68 -27.66
N THR A 725 -90.73 24.65 -27.66
CA THR A 725 -89.67 24.79 -26.65
C THR A 725 -89.59 26.22 -26.16
N VAL A 726 -89.43 26.41 -24.84
CA VAL A 726 -89.15 27.69 -24.20
C VAL A 726 -87.80 27.55 -23.48
N LEU A 727 -86.80 28.31 -23.93
CA LEU A 727 -85.47 28.35 -23.33
C LEU A 727 -85.30 29.64 -22.53
N ILE A 728 -84.98 29.55 -21.24
CA ILE A 728 -84.83 30.71 -20.36
C ILE A 728 -83.40 30.74 -19.83
N ASP A 729 -82.74 31.89 -19.95
CA ASP A 729 -81.46 32.11 -19.29
C ASP A 729 -81.68 32.35 -17.78
N ASP A 730 -80.93 31.63 -16.94
CA ASP A 730 -81.11 31.71 -15.48
C ASP A 730 -80.86 33.11 -14.92
N ALA A 731 -79.93 33.89 -15.48
CA ALA A 731 -79.73 35.27 -15.03
C ALA A 731 -80.89 36.19 -15.43
N THR A 732 -81.67 35.82 -16.45
CA THR A 732 -82.94 36.47 -16.81
C THR A 732 -84.08 35.99 -15.92
N LEU A 733 -84.07 34.73 -15.48
CA LEU A 733 -85.06 34.21 -14.52
C LEU A 733 -84.88 34.83 -13.12
N GLN A 734 -83.64 35.04 -12.68
CA GLN A 734 -83.31 35.64 -11.39
C GLN A 734 -83.77 37.10 -11.23
N THR A 735 -84.14 37.80 -12.30
CA THR A 735 -84.68 39.17 -12.20
C THR A 735 -86.14 39.20 -11.79
N ALA A 736 -86.85 38.06 -11.85
CA ALA A 736 -88.20 37.96 -11.32
C ALA A 736 -88.19 38.06 -9.78
N PRO A 737 -89.19 38.71 -9.16
CA PRO A 737 -89.30 38.78 -7.71
C PRO A 737 -89.34 37.41 -7.03
N ASP A 738 -89.97 36.42 -7.69
CA ASP A 738 -89.99 35.02 -7.30
C ASP A 738 -89.78 34.12 -8.53
N ARG A 739 -88.68 33.35 -8.53
CA ARG A 739 -88.30 32.42 -9.62
C ARG A 739 -89.31 31.28 -9.80
N HIS A 740 -89.87 30.76 -8.71
CA HIS A 740 -90.83 29.66 -8.76
C HIS A 740 -92.17 30.14 -9.33
N GLU A 741 -92.61 31.31 -8.88
CA GLU A 741 -93.84 31.92 -9.40
C GLU A 741 -93.70 32.25 -10.90
N ALA A 742 -92.53 32.76 -11.32
CA ALA A 742 -92.23 33.03 -12.73
C ALA A 742 -92.26 31.76 -13.59
N ILE A 743 -91.62 30.68 -13.15
CA ILE A 743 -91.67 29.38 -13.86
C ILE A 743 -93.11 28.85 -13.89
N ALA A 744 -93.83 28.90 -12.79
CA ALA A 744 -95.22 28.42 -12.71
C ALA A 744 -96.14 29.19 -13.68
N LYS A 745 -95.97 30.51 -13.81
CA LYS A 745 -96.69 31.34 -14.79
C LYS A 745 -96.34 30.97 -16.22
N LEU A 746 -95.06 30.74 -16.54
CA LEU A 746 -94.63 30.34 -17.88
C LEU A 746 -95.13 28.93 -18.24
N ARG A 747 -95.09 27.99 -17.30
CA ARG A 747 -95.67 26.65 -17.46
C ARG A 747 -97.19 26.71 -17.65
N ALA A 748 -97.90 27.56 -16.91
CA ALA A 748 -99.34 27.73 -17.08
C ALA A 748 -99.70 28.37 -18.43
N ALA A 749 -98.88 29.31 -18.92
CA ALA A 749 -99.08 29.96 -20.21
C ALA A 749 -98.74 29.03 -21.41
N ALA A 750 -97.84 28.06 -21.23
CA ALA A 750 -97.44 27.11 -22.25
C ALA A 750 -97.38 25.68 -21.69
N PRO A 751 -98.53 25.05 -21.42
CA PRO A 751 -98.59 23.74 -20.76
C PRO A 751 -97.89 22.64 -21.55
N ASP A 752 -97.99 22.67 -22.88
CA ASP A 752 -97.46 21.64 -23.78
C ASP A 752 -96.03 21.93 -24.29
N ALA A 753 -95.45 23.08 -23.94
CA ALA A 753 -94.10 23.44 -24.38
C ALA A 753 -93.02 22.81 -23.48
N ARG A 754 -91.89 22.42 -24.06
CA ARG A 754 -90.71 21.98 -23.31
C ARG A 754 -90.01 23.19 -22.69
N LEU A 755 -90.06 23.32 -21.38
CA LEU A 755 -89.45 24.42 -20.63
C LEU A 755 -88.02 24.04 -20.22
N ALA A 756 -87.02 24.76 -20.74
CA ALA A 756 -85.62 24.53 -20.44
C ALA A 756 -84.99 25.78 -19.79
N VAL A 757 -84.18 25.58 -18.75
CA VAL A 757 -83.39 26.64 -18.10
C VAL A 757 -81.91 26.45 -18.42
N LEU A 758 -81.24 27.50 -18.87
CA LEU A 758 -79.83 27.52 -19.24
C LEU A 758 -79.02 28.43 -18.32
N GLY A 759 -78.01 27.92 -17.63
CA GLY A 759 -77.18 28.75 -16.73
C GLY A 759 -75.97 28.03 -16.10
N PRO A 760 -75.35 28.57 -15.03
CA PRO A 760 -74.09 28.05 -14.47
C PRO A 760 -74.22 26.68 -13.79
N ALA A 761 -73.09 26.02 -13.49
CA ALA A 761 -73.04 24.68 -12.89
C ALA A 761 -73.85 24.52 -11.58
N ALA A 762 -73.98 25.58 -10.79
CA ALA A 762 -74.79 25.60 -9.57
C ALA A 762 -76.27 25.25 -9.81
N LEU A 763 -76.81 25.48 -11.02
CA LEU A 763 -78.18 25.05 -11.37
C LEU A 763 -78.38 23.54 -11.34
N GLY A 764 -77.32 22.76 -11.53
CA GLY A 764 -77.40 21.31 -11.42
C GLY A 764 -77.83 20.86 -10.02
N GLU A 765 -77.45 21.61 -8.99
CA GLU A 765 -77.80 21.34 -7.59
C GLU A 765 -79.25 21.76 -7.26
N GLU A 766 -79.78 22.76 -7.96
CA GLU A 766 -81.18 23.23 -7.86
C GLU A 766 -82.14 22.48 -8.79
N ARG A 767 -81.65 21.48 -9.53
CA ARG A 767 -82.42 20.78 -10.57
C ARG A 767 -83.75 20.23 -10.07
N ALA A 768 -83.77 19.56 -8.91
CA ALA A 768 -84.97 18.97 -8.34
C ALA A 768 -86.03 20.04 -8.00
N THR A 769 -85.59 21.21 -7.54
CA THR A 769 -86.43 22.34 -7.18
C THR A 769 -87.04 23.01 -8.41
N LEU A 770 -86.26 23.16 -9.48
CA LEU A 770 -86.73 23.70 -10.76
C LEU A 770 -87.66 22.74 -11.51
N GLU A 771 -87.39 21.44 -11.44
CA GLU A 771 -88.28 20.39 -11.96
C GLU A 771 -89.63 20.41 -11.23
N GLN A 772 -89.65 20.59 -9.89
CA GLN A 772 -90.90 20.77 -9.12
C GLN A 772 -91.67 22.04 -9.50
N ALA A 773 -90.98 23.12 -9.88
CA ALA A 773 -91.60 24.35 -10.35
C ALA A 773 -92.17 24.25 -11.78
N GLY A 774 -91.82 23.19 -12.52
CA GLY A 774 -92.34 22.91 -13.86
C GLY A 774 -91.32 23.04 -15.01
N VAL A 775 -90.00 23.01 -14.74
CA VAL A 775 -88.94 22.97 -15.77
C VAL A 775 -88.69 21.53 -16.22
N ASP A 776 -88.66 21.26 -17.54
CA ASP A 776 -88.39 19.92 -18.09
C ASP A 776 -86.90 19.62 -18.24
N ARG A 777 -86.08 20.65 -18.45
CA ARG A 777 -84.64 20.50 -18.66
C ARG A 777 -83.82 21.62 -18.02
N VAL A 778 -82.77 21.22 -17.31
CA VAL A 778 -81.74 22.13 -16.82
C VAL A 778 -80.46 21.90 -17.62
N VAL A 779 -80.02 22.92 -18.34
CA VAL A 779 -78.85 22.89 -19.23
C VAL A 779 -77.75 23.76 -18.62
N VAL A 780 -76.59 23.15 -18.38
CA VAL A 780 -75.46 23.82 -17.71
C VAL A 780 -74.49 24.41 -18.74
N LYS A 781 -74.11 25.68 -18.55
CA LYS A 781 -73.04 26.36 -19.29
C LYS A 781 -71.67 26.03 -18.65
N PRO A 782 -70.59 25.88 -19.43
CA PRO A 782 -70.54 25.96 -20.90
C PRO A 782 -71.04 24.66 -21.56
N ILE A 783 -71.85 24.78 -22.62
CA ILE A 783 -72.32 23.66 -23.44
C ILE A 783 -71.92 23.90 -24.91
N ALA A 784 -71.42 22.85 -25.56
CA ALA A 784 -71.05 22.91 -26.97
C ALA A 784 -72.29 23.02 -27.88
N LYS A 785 -72.09 23.58 -29.07
CA LYS A 785 -73.14 23.84 -30.07
C LYS A 785 -74.05 22.62 -30.30
N ASP A 786 -73.46 21.49 -30.65
CA ASP A 786 -74.20 20.29 -31.02
C ASP A 786 -74.88 19.63 -29.82
N ALA A 787 -74.25 19.69 -28.64
CA ALA A 787 -74.82 19.21 -27.39
C ALA A 787 -76.06 20.04 -26.98
N LEU A 788 -76.04 21.36 -27.19
CA LEU A 788 -77.19 22.23 -26.93
C LEU A 788 -78.33 21.96 -27.91
N LEU A 789 -78.03 21.74 -29.20
CA LEU A 789 -79.04 21.34 -30.18
C LEU A 789 -79.68 19.99 -29.82
N THR A 790 -78.86 19.03 -29.37
CA THR A 790 -79.32 17.71 -28.92
C THR A 790 -80.25 17.83 -27.71
N GLU A 791 -79.84 18.56 -26.66
CA GLU A 791 -80.64 18.68 -25.42
C GLU A 791 -81.98 19.42 -25.62
N LEU A 792 -82.09 20.27 -26.64
CA LEU A 792 -83.30 21.05 -26.91
C LEU A 792 -84.23 20.43 -27.95
N PHE A 793 -83.70 19.80 -29.01
CA PHE A 793 -84.50 19.33 -30.14
C PHE A 793 -84.59 17.81 -30.27
N ASP A 794 -83.71 17.05 -29.62
CA ASP A 794 -83.77 15.58 -29.70
C ASP A 794 -84.63 15.00 -28.57
N GLU A 795 -85.44 14.00 -28.90
CA GLU A 795 -86.22 13.20 -27.94
C GLU A 795 -85.26 12.37 -27.07
N PRO A 796 -85.55 12.18 -25.77
CA PRO A 796 -84.76 11.31 -24.91
C PRO A 796 -84.86 9.86 -25.37
N SER A 797 -84.02 9.48 -26.32
CA SER A 797 -83.66 8.09 -26.56
C SER A 797 -82.94 7.60 -25.32
N ALA A 798 -83.52 6.60 -24.65
CA ALA A 798 -82.99 5.98 -23.45
C ALA A 798 -81.46 5.79 -23.51
N ARG A 799 -80.72 6.61 -22.76
CA ARG A 799 -79.33 6.34 -22.42
C ARG A 799 -79.28 5.17 -21.45
N LEU A 800 -78.55 4.13 -21.79
CA LEU A 800 -77.95 3.15 -20.88
C LEU A 800 -76.75 2.60 -21.67
N LEU A 801 -75.52 2.46 -21.17
CA LEU A 801 -74.80 2.65 -19.91
C LEU A 801 -73.50 1.82 -20.11
N VAL A 802 -72.58 1.83 -19.14
CA VAL A 802 -71.35 1.01 -19.04
C VAL A 802 -70.12 1.65 -19.72
N SER A 803 -69.45 2.57 -19.03
CA SER A 803 -68.39 2.41 -18.00
C SER A 803 -67.00 2.25 -18.64
N ALA A 804 -66.08 3.20 -18.52
CA ALA A 804 -65.39 3.61 -17.29
C ALA A 804 -64.79 2.42 -16.51
N ALA A 805 -63.59 2.01 -16.92
CA ALA A 805 -62.51 1.61 -16.03
C ALA A 805 -61.16 1.91 -16.70
N ALA A 806 -60.68 3.16 -16.55
CA ALA A 806 -59.28 3.60 -16.41
C ALA A 806 -59.25 5.12 -16.27
#